data_AF-A0A2D9QEE5-F1
#
_entry.id   AF-A0A2D9QEE5-F1
#
_cell.length_a   1.000
_cell.length_b   1.000
_cell.length_c   1.000
_cell.angle_alpha   90.00
_cell.angle_beta   90.00
_cell.angle_gamma   90.00
#
_symmetry.space_group_name_H-M   'P 1'
#
loop_
_entity.id
_entity.type
_entity.pdbx_description
1 polymer ?
#
loop_
_entity_poly.entity_id
_entity_poly.type
_entity_poly.pdbx_seq_one_letter_code
_entity_poly.pdbx_strand_id
1 'polypeptide(L)'
;MWQKSNLVSYRHFRTGRRGLLVGGLQLGFCGLLAWRMHHLQVEKAESFRLVADENRINVRLIPNQRGEIYDRNGVKLAGNEASYRVTIVAEDAGDIDLILERLSKIINLSTEDIERSKAELERSAKFLPVTIIDRLEKDDIAKIAVNAPMLPGINPEIGFSRIYPLGEIFAHVVGYVGPVSSRDLEIRDDPDPLLRIPRFQIGKVGVERELESTLRGKAGTKRVEVNALGRVMREIERKEGSKGANLKLTLDTNLQAYVRARLGTESASVVVLNCKTGEILAICSSPAYDPNKFVRGISFNDYGTLRDDNHRPLASKTVQDAYPPGSTFKMVTVLAALEAGIIDHREKIKCNGHIEVSNRKFHCWKRDGHGNVDLVKSLRESCDVYYYELAQKVGIEKIAEVARILGLGQSFDIEMSAVTSGIVPDKIWKQKTRSREWVVGDTVNSSIGQGYVLSSPLQLAVMIARIATGREILPKLIKSINGIEDKRIPDKLKLKRNNLSLVRKALFEVTNDKRGTAYHSRVLDKKSEIVGKSGTSQVRNISSVERTLGVLENKDLPWEQRDHALFVNYAPYDDPEIAVSVVVEHGGSGSTVAAPIARDITLQAIFKGTPPITAYPVEDRARIYNQQRDLQKLMPKTTNSSKVQA
;
A
#
# COMPACT_ATOMS: atom_id res chain seq x y z
N MET A 1 -73.00 -41.69 91.29
CA MET A 1 -72.88 -41.77 89.83
C MET A 1 -71.39 -41.67 89.49
N TRP A 2 -70.79 -42.83 89.20
CA TRP A 2 -69.45 -43.14 88.67
C TRP A 2 -68.28 -42.15 88.85
N GLN A 3 -67.41 -42.51 89.79
CA GLN A 3 -66.03 -42.04 89.93
C GLN A 3 -65.11 -43.11 89.30
N LYS A 4 -64.29 -42.76 88.30
CA LYS A 4 -63.17 -43.61 87.85
C LYS A 4 -61.91 -42.77 87.64
N SER A 5 -60.92 -43.15 88.43
CA SER A 5 -59.49 -42.87 88.30
C SER A 5 -58.93 -43.36 86.96
N ASN A 6 -57.93 -42.65 86.42
CA ASN A 6 -56.91 -43.24 85.56
C ASN A 6 -55.58 -42.52 85.77
N LEU A 7 -54.60 -43.31 86.23
CA LEU A 7 -53.21 -42.93 86.48
C LEU A 7 -52.47 -42.64 85.16
N VAL A 8 -51.70 -41.55 85.13
CA VAL A 8 -50.74 -41.25 84.05
C VAL A 8 -49.46 -42.06 84.29
N SER A 9 -49.14 -42.95 83.34
CA SER A 9 -47.91 -43.75 83.34
C SER A 9 -46.76 -42.97 82.68
N TYR A 10 -45.70 -42.68 83.44
CA TYR A 10 -44.45 -42.14 82.89
C TYR A 10 -43.61 -43.26 82.25
N ARG A 11 -43.54 -43.29 80.92
CA ARG A 11 -42.60 -44.16 80.18
C ARG A 11 -41.19 -43.56 80.22
N HIS A 12 -40.28 -44.18 80.97
CA HIS A 12 -38.85 -43.90 80.86
C HIS A 12 -38.31 -44.35 79.50
N PHE A 13 -37.80 -43.43 78.69
CA PHE A 13 -37.00 -43.76 77.50
C PHE A 13 -35.65 -44.34 77.95
N ARG A 14 -35.51 -45.67 77.94
CA ARG A 14 -34.19 -46.31 78.00
C ARG A 14 -33.51 -46.09 76.64
N THR A 15 -32.54 -45.19 76.57
CA THR A 15 -31.63 -45.07 75.42
C THR A 15 -30.80 -46.35 75.30
N GLY A 16 -31.19 -47.25 74.39
CA GLY A 16 -30.38 -48.42 74.08
C GLY A 16 -29.03 -48.01 73.48
N ARG A 17 -27.99 -48.83 73.67
CA ARG A 17 -26.61 -48.59 73.15
C ARG A 17 -26.57 -48.15 71.68
N ARG A 18 -27.54 -48.59 70.86
CA ARG A 18 -27.70 -48.18 69.45
C ARG A 18 -28.05 -46.70 69.29
N GLY A 19 -28.88 -46.12 70.15
CA GLY A 19 -29.24 -44.70 70.10
C GLY A 19 -28.07 -43.77 70.44
N LEU A 20 -27.22 -44.18 71.39
CA LEU A 20 -25.97 -43.47 71.72
C LEU A 20 -24.94 -43.55 70.59
N LEU A 21 -24.81 -44.72 69.95
CA LEU A 21 -23.94 -44.89 68.78
C LEU A 21 -24.39 -44.04 67.59
N VAL A 22 -25.70 -44.05 67.27
CA VAL A 22 -26.25 -43.25 66.18
C VAL A 22 -26.17 -41.76 66.48
N GLY A 23 -26.49 -41.35 67.72
CA GLY A 23 -26.36 -39.95 68.15
C GLY A 23 -24.91 -39.47 68.14
N GLY A 24 -23.96 -40.31 68.55
CA GLY A 24 -22.52 -40.02 68.48
C GLY A 24 -22.01 -39.89 67.04
N LEU A 25 -22.44 -40.77 66.13
CA LEU A 25 -22.15 -40.67 64.70
C LEU A 25 -22.73 -39.40 64.09
N GLN A 26 -23.97 -39.05 64.43
CA GLN A 26 -24.62 -37.82 63.96
C GLN A 26 -23.90 -36.56 64.46
N LEU A 27 -23.52 -36.52 65.74
CA LEU A 27 -22.74 -35.41 66.31
C LEU A 27 -21.35 -35.32 65.69
N GLY A 28 -20.67 -36.45 65.49
CA GLY A 28 -19.38 -36.49 64.79
C GLY A 28 -19.49 -35.97 63.36
N PHE A 29 -20.53 -36.36 62.62
CA PHE A 29 -20.80 -35.87 61.28
C PHE A 29 -21.11 -34.37 61.26
N CYS A 30 -21.96 -33.89 62.18
CA CYS A 30 -22.26 -32.46 62.32
C CYS A 30 -21.01 -31.65 62.68
N GLY A 31 -20.17 -32.17 63.57
CA GLY A 31 -18.89 -31.55 63.93
C GLY A 31 -17.93 -31.47 62.75
N LEU A 32 -17.86 -32.52 61.93
CA LEU A 32 -17.05 -32.54 60.72
C LEU A 32 -17.56 -31.54 59.67
N LEU A 33 -18.88 -31.39 59.51
CA LEU A 33 -19.48 -30.36 58.67
C LEU A 33 -19.21 -28.94 59.19
N ALA A 34 -19.34 -28.72 60.50
CA ALA A 34 -19.05 -27.42 61.12
C ALA A 34 -17.58 -27.02 60.95
N TRP A 35 -16.67 -27.98 61.17
CA TRP A 35 -15.24 -27.78 60.92
C TRP A 35 -14.96 -27.48 59.44
N ARG A 36 -15.58 -28.23 58.52
CA ARG A 36 -15.44 -27.98 57.08
C ARG A 36 -15.97 -26.60 56.68
N MET A 37 -17.08 -26.18 57.28
CA MET A 37 -17.66 -24.85 57.06
C MET A 37 -16.74 -23.75 57.57
N HIS A 38 -16.16 -23.89 58.77
CA HIS A 38 -15.15 -22.97 59.30
C HIS A 38 -13.92 -22.87 58.39
N HIS A 39 -13.40 -24.01 57.92
CA HIS A 39 -12.26 -24.05 57.00
C HIS A 39 -12.56 -23.32 55.68
N LEU A 40 -13.77 -23.48 55.12
CA LEU A 40 -14.15 -22.82 53.87
C LEU A 40 -14.47 -21.33 54.06
N GLN A 41 -15.17 -20.95 55.13
CA GLN A 41 -15.68 -19.59 55.34
C GLN A 41 -14.75 -18.66 56.10
N VAL A 42 -13.81 -19.18 56.89
CA VAL A 42 -12.89 -18.37 57.72
C VAL A 42 -11.47 -18.50 57.20
N GLU A 43 -10.92 -19.72 57.14
CA GLU A 43 -9.52 -19.92 56.75
C GLU A 43 -9.28 -19.64 55.25
N LYS A 44 -10.24 -20.03 54.38
CA LYS A 44 -10.15 -19.78 52.94
C LYS A 44 -10.93 -18.54 52.45
N ALA A 45 -11.51 -17.77 53.37
CA ALA A 45 -12.39 -16.64 53.06
C ALA A 45 -11.74 -15.63 52.12
N GLU A 46 -10.51 -15.22 52.41
CA GLU A 46 -9.79 -14.24 51.60
C GLU A 46 -9.47 -14.77 50.20
N SER A 47 -9.06 -16.04 50.08
CA SER A 47 -8.78 -16.63 48.77
C SER A 47 -10.05 -16.78 47.93
N PHE A 48 -11.17 -17.19 48.52
CA PHE A 48 -12.44 -17.28 47.80
C PHE A 48 -13.03 -15.91 47.48
N ARG A 49 -12.79 -14.90 48.32
CA ARG A 49 -13.17 -13.52 48.02
C ARG A 49 -12.34 -12.94 46.88
N LEU A 50 -11.04 -13.22 46.83
CA LEU A 50 -10.16 -12.86 45.70
C LEU A 50 -10.60 -13.54 44.40
N VAL A 51 -10.86 -14.86 44.43
CA VAL A 51 -11.35 -15.60 43.26
C VAL A 51 -12.75 -15.13 42.84
N ALA A 52 -13.61 -14.75 43.78
CA ALA A 52 -14.93 -14.18 43.49
C ALA A 52 -14.82 -12.76 42.91
N ASP A 53 -13.92 -11.93 43.41
CA ASP A 53 -13.64 -10.60 42.87
C ASP A 53 -13.01 -10.70 41.47
N GLU A 54 -12.10 -11.64 41.24
CA GLU A 54 -11.48 -11.89 39.92
C GLU A 54 -12.52 -12.38 38.89
N ASN A 55 -13.50 -13.19 39.32
CA ASN A 55 -14.63 -13.58 38.48
C ASN A 55 -15.64 -12.45 38.25
N ARG A 56 -15.75 -11.47 39.17
CA ARG A 56 -16.68 -10.34 39.07
C ARG A 56 -16.09 -9.15 38.30
N ILE A 57 -14.77 -9.02 38.24
CA ILE A 57 -14.08 -7.90 37.57
C ILE A 57 -13.67 -8.33 36.17
N ASN A 58 -14.31 -7.74 35.16
CA ASN A 58 -13.96 -7.94 33.76
C ASN A 58 -13.14 -6.75 33.24
N VAL A 59 -12.01 -7.02 32.59
CA VAL A 59 -11.17 -6.00 31.95
C VAL A 59 -11.57 -5.88 30.48
N ARG A 60 -12.18 -4.75 30.11
CA ARG A 60 -12.47 -4.41 28.71
C ARG A 60 -11.40 -3.48 28.16
N LEU A 61 -11.06 -3.63 26.89
CA LEU A 61 -10.12 -2.75 26.22
C LEU A 61 -10.86 -1.54 25.64
N ILE A 62 -10.24 -0.36 25.76
CA ILE A 62 -10.74 0.87 25.15
C ILE A 62 -9.92 1.14 23.89
N PRO A 63 -10.53 1.06 22.69
CA PRO A 63 -9.84 1.43 21.47
C PRO A 63 -9.48 2.92 21.51
N ASN A 64 -8.24 3.21 21.13
CA ASN A 64 -7.69 4.55 21.09
C ASN A 64 -7.80 5.15 19.69
N GLN A 65 -7.59 6.47 19.59
CA GLN A 65 -7.55 7.12 18.29
C GLN A 65 -6.29 6.71 17.51
N ARG A 66 -6.49 6.24 16.29
CA ARG A 66 -5.42 5.96 15.33
C ARG A 66 -4.72 7.26 14.93
N GLY A 67 -3.41 7.22 14.72
CA GLY A 67 -2.61 8.34 14.23
C GLY A 67 -3.12 8.85 12.88
N GLU A 68 -3.06 10.16 12.67
CA GLU A 68 -3.47 10.79 11.40
C GLU A 68 -2.28 10.87 10.43
N ILE A 69 -2.57 10.78 9.13
CA ILE A 69 -1.54 10.82 8.07
C ILE A 69 -1.73 12.11 7.27
N TYR A 70 -0.65 12.86 7.09
CA TYR A 70 -0.62 14.12 6.37
C TYR A 70 0.37 14.08 5.20
N ASP A 71 0.14 14.92 4.19
CA ASP A 71 1.11 15.19 3.14
C ASP A 71 2.23 16.12 3.65
N ARG A 72 3.20 16.42 2.77
CA ARG A 72 4.33 17.29 3.12
C ARG A 72 3.93 18.73 3.46
N ASN A 73 2.76 19.17 3.05
CA ASN A 73 2.22 20.52 3.24
C ASN A 73 1.16 20.59 4.35
N GLY A 74 0.85 19.47 5.03
CA GLY A 74 -0.12 19.39 6.12
C GLY A 74 -1.55 19.08 5.69
N VAL A 75 -1.79 18.70 4.44
CA VAL A 75 -3.08 18.22 3.94
C VAL A 75 -3.36 16.84 4.54
N LYS A 76 -4.55 16.65 5.12
CA LYS A 76 -4.95 15.37 5.73
C LYS A 76 -5.22 14.33 4.64
N LEU A 77 -4.48 13.22 4.69
CA LEU A 77 -4.59 12.09 3.76
C LEU A 77 -5.42 10.93 4.35
N ALA A 78 -5.23 10.66 5.63
CA ALA A 78 -6.04 9.73 6.41
C ALA A 78 -6.36 10.33 7.77
N GLY A 79 -7.63 10.29 8.14
CA GLY A 79 -8.15 10.83 9.38
C GLY A 79 -9.08 9.86 10.09
N ASN A 80 -9.57 10.28 11.24
CA ASN A 80 -10.64 9.59 11.95
C ASN A 80 -11.84 10.53 12.02
N GLU A 81 -13.03 9.95 11.90
CA GLU A 81 -14.29 10.63 12.15
C GLU A 81 -15.12 9.88 13.19
N ALA A 82 -16.06 10.59 13.82
CA ALA A 82 -16.99 9.98 14.74
C ALA A 82 -17.89 9.01 13.96
N SER A 83 -17.90 7.75 14.40
CA SER A 83 -18.73 6.71 13.84
C SER A 83 -19.77 6.31 14.85
N TYR A 84 -21.02 6.59 14.53
CA TYR A 84 -22.16 6.21 15.33
C TYR A 84 -22.63 4.82 14.90
N ARG A 85 -22.63 3.85 15.81
CA ARG A 85 -23.01 2.48 15.49
C ARG A 85 -24.01 1.93 16.48
N VAL A 86 -24.68 0.87 16.06
CA VAL A 86 -25.67 0.18 16.87
C VAL A 86 -25.26 -1.27 16.97
N THR A 87 -25.16 -1.75 18.20
CA THR A 87 -24.84 -3.14 18.51
C THR A 87 -26.04 -3.84 19.14
N ILE A 88 -26.08 -5.16 19.03
CA ILE A 88 -27.09 -6.01 19.68
C ILE A 88 -26.40 -7.11 20.48
N VAL A 89 -26.89 -7.32 21.70
CA VAL A 89 -26.53 -8.49 22.52
C VAL A 89 -27.70 -9.45 22.51
N ALA A 90 -27.50 -10.64 21.94
CA ALA A 90 -28.57 -11.64 21.77
C ALA A 90 -29.24 -12.03 23.09
N GLU A 91 -28.45 -12.15 24.17
CA GLU A 91 -28.95 -12.50 25.50
C GLU A 91 -29.92 -11.44 26.07
N ASP A 92 -29.70 -10.16 25.77
CA ASP A 92 -30.54 -9.06 26.25
C ASP A 92 -31.72 -8.75 25.31
N ALA A 93 -31.64 -9.13 24.03
CA ALA A 93 -32.64 -8.79 23.02
C ALA A 93 -33.90 -9.68 23.04
N GLY A 94 -33.77 -10.93 23.49
CA GLY A 94 -34.87 -11.90 23.41
C GLY A 94 -35.13 -12.34 21.97
N ASP A 95 -36.26 -11.92 21.39
CA ASP A 95 -36.63 -12.23 20.01
C ASP A 95 -35.90 -11.31 19.02
N ILE A 96 -34.80 -11.81 18.46
CA ILE A 96 -33.91 -11.07 17.56
C ILE A 96 -34.67 -10.58 16.31
N ASP A 97 -35.57 -11.38 15.74
CA ASP A 97 -36.28 -11.03 14.52
C ASP A 97 -37.23 -9.85 14.76
N LEU A 98 -37.98 -9.91 15.87
CA LEU A 98 -38.87 -8.84 16.27
C LEU A 98 -38.11 -7.53 16.58
N ILE A 99 -36.95 -7.63 17.23
CA ILE A 99 -36.13 -6.44 17.55
C ILE A 99 -35.54 -5.82 16.28
N LEU A 100 -35.04 -6.62 15.34
CA LEU A 100 -34.52 -6.12 14.06
C LEU A 100 -35.64 -5.48 13.21
N GLU A 101 -36.86 -6.04 13.24
CA GLU A 101 -38.02 -5.43 12.56
C GLU A 101 -38.44 -4.10 13.21
N ARG A 102 -38.39 -4.00 14.54
CA ARG A 102 -38.64 -2.72 15.23
C ARG A 102 -37.58 -1.69 14.91
N LEU A 103 -36.31 -2.10 14.86
CA LEU A 103 -35.20 -1.21 14.54
C LEU A 103 -35.30 -0.69 13.09
N SER A 104 -35.68 -1.54 12.13
CA SER A 104 -35.84 -1.14 10.72
C SER A 104 -37.01 -0.17 10.47
N LYS A 105 -37.98 -0.11 11.39
CA LYS A 105 -39.04 0.92 11.38
C LYS A 105 -38.56 2.30 11.82
N ILE A 106 -37.43 2.38 12.52
CA ILE A 106 -36.89 3.63 13.11
C ILE A 106 -35.77 4.20 12.25
N ILE A 107 -34.90 3.32 11.75
CA ILE A 107 -33.73 3.65 10.93
C ILE A 107 -33.75 2.84 9.64
N ASN A 108 -33.12 3.39 8.59
CA ASN A 108 -33.01 2.69 7.32
C ASN A 108 -32.00 1.54 7.44
N LEU A 109 -32.49 0.30 7.49
CA LEU A 109 -31.69 -0.92 7.48
C LEU A 109 -31.88 -1.65 6.16
N SER A 110 -30.79 -1.93 5.47
CA SER A 110 -30.83 -2.74 4.26
C SER A 110 -31.10 -4.21 4.60
N THR A 111 -31.67 -4.96 3.65
CA THR A 111 -31.85 -6.42 3.81
C THR A 111 -30.50 -7.12 4.04
N GLU A 112 -29.44 -6.66 3.38
CA GLU A 112 -28.09 -7.19 3.54
C GLU A 112 -27.55 -6.97 4.97
N ASP A 113 -27.81 -5.82 5.59
CA ASP A 113 -27.42 -5.57 6.98
C ASP A 113 -28.14 -6.51 7.95
N ILE A 114 -29.44 -6.77 7.73
CA ILE A 114 -30.24 -7.67 8.56
C ILE A 114 -29.74 -9.11 8.43
N GLU A 115 -29.62 -9.62 7.21
CA GLU A 115 -29.15 -11.00 6.93
C GLU A 115 -27.74 -11.23 7.47
N ARG A 116 -26.83 -10.27 7.26
CA ARG A 116 -25.47 -10.32 7.81
C ARG A 116 -25.49 -10.37 9.34
N SER A 117 -26.27 -9.50 9.97
CA SER A 117 -26.31 -9.40 11.44
C SER A 117 -26.84 -10.69 12.06
N LYS A 118 -27.85 -11.33 11.46
CA LYS A 118 -28.35 -12.64 11.90
C LYS A 118 -27.28 -13.72 11.77
N ALA A 119 -26.63 -13.81 10.62
CA ALA A 119 -25.56 -14.79 10.40
C ALA A 119 -24.37 -14.61 11.37
N GLU A 120 -24.04 -13.37 11.74
CA GLU A 120 -23.00 -13.08 12.73
C GLU A 120 -23.44 -13.40 14.16
N LEU A 121 -24.70 -13.15 14.52
CA LEU A 121 -25.29 -13.52 15.81
C LEU A 121 -25.35 -15.03 16.02
N GLU A 122 -25.66 -15.81 14.99
CA GLU A 122 -25.68 -17.28 15.06
C GLU A 122 -24.29 -17.87 15.30
N ARG A 123 -23.25 -17.23 14.78
CA ARG A 123 -21.85 -17.67 14.91
C ARG A 123 -21.17 -17.17 16.19
N SER A 124 -21.71 -16.12 16.80
CA SER A 124 -21.14 -15.46 17.97
C SER A 124 -21.74 -16.01 19.26
N ALA A 125 -20.98 -15.95 20.36
CA ALA A 125 -21.55 -16.26 21.67
C ALA A 125 -22.64 -15.24 22.05
N LYS A 126 -23.71 -15.68 22.71
CA LYS A 126 -24.92 -14.87 22.97
C LYS A 126 -24.68 -13.58 23.79
N PHE A 127 -23.60 -13.54 24.58
CA PHE A 127 -23.20 -12.40 25.41
C PHE A 127 -22.30 -11.40 24.67
N LEU A 128 -21.82 -11.72 23.46
CA LEU A 128 -20.98 -10.82 22.68
C LEU A 128 -21.83 -9.82 21.89
N PRO A 129 -21.49 -8.52 21.92
CA PRO A 129 -22.18 -7.53 21.11
C PRO A 129 -21.83 -7.72 19.63
N VAL A 130 -22.85 -7.82 18.78
CA VAL A 130 -22.72 -7.86 17.32
C VAL A 130 -23.12 -6.50 16.75
N THR A 131 -22.33 -5.95 15.84
CA THR A 131 -22.64 -4.64 15.21
C THR A 131 -23.66 -4.82 14.10
N ILE A 132 -24.85 -4.23 14.25
CA ILE A 132 -25.91 -4.26 13.23
C ILE A 132 -25.58 -3.29 12.09
N ILE A 133 -25.36 -2.03 12.44
CA ILE A 133 -25.11 -0.93 11.50
C ILE A 133 -24.12 0.08 12.10
N ASP A 134 -23.39 0.80 11.24
CA ASP A 134 -22.33 1.74 11.60
C ASP A 134 -22.39 3.01 10.73
N ARG A 135 -21.77 4.12 11.16
CA ARG A 135 -21.92 5.51 10.66
C ARG A 135 -23.39 5.88 10.40
N LEU A 136 -24.21 5.71 11.41
CA LEU A 136 -25.50 6.37 11.44
C LEU A 136 -25.30 7.89 11.51
N GLU A 137 -26.26 8.61 10.97
CA GLU A 137 -26.36 10.03 11.25
C GLU A 137 -26.65 10.25 12.73
N LYS A 138 -26.20 11.38 13.27
CA LYS A 138 -26.41 11.71 14.69
C LYS A 138 -27.89 11.66 15.08
N ASP A 139 -28.77 12.04 14.14
CA ASP A 139 -30.23 12.01 14.33
C ASP A 139 -30.77 10.59 14.47
N ASP A 140 -30.20 9.60 13.79
CA ASP A 140 -30.64 8.21 13.89
C ASP A 140 -30.29 7.60 15.25
N ILE A 141 -29.13 7.93 15.81
CA ILE A 141 -28.81 7.56 17.20
C ILE A 141 -29.79 8.21 18.18
N ALA A 142 -30.15 9.47 17.97
CA ALA A 142 -31.13 10.14 18.82
C ALA A 142 -32.50 9.44 18.76
N LYS A 143 -32.96 9.05 17.56
CA LYS A 143 -34.19 8.27 17.39
C LYS A 143 -34.12 6.93 18.13
N ILE A 144 -32.99 6.23 18.04
CA ILE A 144 -32.81 4.95 18.75
C ILE A 144 -32.79 5.15 20.26
N ALA A 145 -32.08 6.16 20.75
CA ALA A 145 -31.97 6.45 22.18
C ALA A 145 -33.33 6.80 22.81
N VAL A 146 -34.18 7.56 22.12
CA VAL A 146 -35.55 7.88 22.57
C VAL A 146 -36.41 6.62 22.65
N ASN A 147 -36.17 5.66 21.75
CA ASN A 147 -36.92 4.41 21.68
C ASN A 147 -36.23 3.24 22.41
N ALA A 148 -35.18 3.49 23.20
CA ALA A 148 -34.42 2.43 23.87
C ALA A 148 -35.29 1.44 24.68
N PRO A 149 -36.38 1.86 25.37
CA PRO A 149 -37.25 0.93 26.10
C PRO A 149 -37.92 -0.14 25.22
N MET A 150 -38.14 0.12 23.93
CA MET A 150 -38.79 -0.81 23.00
C MET A 150 -37.80 -1.68 22.21
N LEU A 151 -36.50 -1.44 22.39
CA LEU A 151 -35.38 -2.08 21.71
C LEU A 151 -34.44 -2.78 22.72
N PRO A 152 -34.91 -3.77 23.50
CA PRO A 152 -34.05 -4.51 24.41
C PRO A 152 -32.84 -5.13 23.66
N GLY A 153 -31.69 -5.13 24.31
CA GLY A 153 -30.42 -5.61 23.75
C GLY A 153 -29.75 -4.69 22.72
N ILE A 154 -30.43 -3.64 22.23
CA ILE A 154 -29.85 -2.65 21.31
C ILE A 154 -29.08 -1.58 22.08
N ASN A 155 -27.80 -1.41 21.73
CA ASN A 155 -26.91 -0.43 22.35
C ASN A 155 -26.31 0.51 21.30
N PRO A 156 -26.61 1.83 21.35
CA PRO A 156 -25.91 2.82 20.56
C PRO A 156 -24.50 3.03 21.13
N GLU A 157 -23.49 2.98 20.26
CA GLU A 157 -22.09 3.24 20.59
C GLU A 157 -21.52 4.35 19.71
N ILE A 158 -20.58 5.11 20.29
CA ILE A 158 -19.78 6.09 19.56
C ILE A 158 -18.35 5.54 19.46
N GLY A 159 -17.88 5.34 18.24
CA GLY A 159 -16.52 4.94 17.92
C GLY A 159 -15.82 5.93 17.01
N PHE A 160 -14.61 5.59 16.61
CA PHE A 160 -13.90 6.27 15.54
C PHE A 160 -13.81 5.34 14.33
N SER A 161 -14.15 5.86 13.15
CA SER A 161 -13.94 5.15 11.89
C SER A 161 -12.92 5.90 11.05
N ARG A 162 -12.14 5.14 10.28
CA ARG A 162 -11.13 5.70 9.41
C ARG A 162 -11.79 6.31 8.17
N ILE A 163 -11.31 7.49 7.78
CA ILE A 163 -11.73 8.18 6.55
C ILE A 163 -10.52 8.60 5.73
N TYR A 164 -10.63 8.48 4.41
CA TYR A 164 -9.66 8.91 3.41
C TYR A 164 -10.26 10.04 2.56
N PRO A 165 -10.06 11.32 2.95
CA PRO A 165 -10.76 12.45 2.32
C PRO A 165 -10.46 12.64 0.83
N LEU A 166 -9.31 12.16 0.37
CA LEU A 166 -8.85 12.29 -1.01
C LEU A 166 -9.05 11.00 -1.84
N GLY A 167 -9.72 9.99 -1.26
CA GLY A 167 -10.11 8.75 -1.94
C GLY A 167 -9.00 8.12 -2.78
N GLU A 168 -9.29 7.92 -4.07
CA GLU A 168 -8.44 7.24 -5.04
C GLU A 168 -7.02 7.81 -5.19
N ILE A 169 -6.80 9.11 -4.92
CA ILE A 169 -5.53 9.80 -5.21
C ILE A 169 -4.36 9.19 -4.43
N PHE A 170 -4.63 8.66 -3.23
CA PHE A 170 -3.63 8.11 -2.32
C PHE A 170 -3.85 6.63 -2.00
N ALA A 171 -4.81 5.97 -2.65
CA ALA A 171 -5.27 4.63 -2.32
C ALA A 171 -4.13 3.60 -2.22
N HIS A 172 -3.22 3.56 -3.19
CA HIS A 172 -2.12 2.59 -3.20
C HIS A 172 -1.00 2.89 -2.22
N VAL A 173 -0.84 4.15 -1.81
CA VAL A 173 0.29 4.61 -1.00
C VAL A 173 -0.06 4.65 0.46
N VAL A 174 -1.10 5.42 0.80
CA VAL A 174 -1.65 5.43 2.16
C VAL A 174 -2.23 4.06 2.49
N GLY A 175 -2.94 3.47 1.52
CA GLY A 175 -3.63 2.22 1.72
C GLY A 175 -4.99 2.40 2.38
N TYR A 176 -5.46 1.32 3.00
CA TYR A 176 -6.68 1.35 3.78
C TYR A 176 -6.56 0.45 5.01
N VAL A 177 -7.48 0.69 5.95
CA VAL A 177 -7.75 -0.21 7.06
C VAL A 177 -8.97 -1.05 6.71
N GLY A 178 -9.06 -2.25 7.28
CA GLY A 178 -10.22 -3.11 7.13
C GLY A 178 -10.39 -4.00 8.36
N PRO A 179 -11.54 -4.69 8.48
CA PRO A 179 -11.81 -5.57 9.61
C PRO A 179 -10.75 -6.67 9.70
N VAL A 180 -10.40 -7.05 10.94
CA VAL A 180 -9.53 -8.21 11.21
C VAL A 180 -10.17 -9.46 10.61
N SER A 181 -9.39 -10.20 9.81
CA SER A 181 -9.78 -11.49 9.24
C SER A 181 -9.18 -12.64 10.04
N SER A 182 -9.70 -13.87 9.89
CA SER A 182 -9.13 -15.06 10.55
C SER A 182 -7.64 -15.23 10.24
N ARG A 183 -7.25 -14.95 8.98
CA ARG A 183 -5.85 -14.98 8.53
C ARG A 183 -4.97 -14.00 9.30
N ASP A 184 -5.48 -12.83 9.68
CA ASP A 184 -4.70 -11.85 10.45
C ASP A 184 -4.46 -12.28 11.90
N LEU A 185 -5.33 -13.14 12.45
CA LEU A 185 -5.18 -13.73 13.78
C LEU A 185 -4.22 -14.92 13.75
N GLU A 186 -4.26 -15.73 12.69
CA GLU A 186 -3.41 -16.92 12.51
C GLU A 186 -1.93 -16.60 12.27
N ILE A 187 -1.63 -15.45 11.64
CA ILE A 187 -0.23 -15.04 11.36
C ILE A 187 0.54 -14.68 12.65
N ARG A 188 -0.12 -14.56 13.81
CA ARG A 188 0.47 -14.09 15.06
C ARG A 188 0.36 -15.16 16.14
N ASP A 189 1.50 -15.59 16.69
CA ASP A 189 1.54 -16.60 17.76
C ASP A 189 0.78 -16.15 19.03
N ASP A 190 0.78 -14.83 19.33
CA ASP A 190 -0.04 -14.22 20.38
C ASP A 190 -0.67 -12.91 19.85
N PRO A 191 -1.87 -12.96 19.24
CA PRO A 191 -2.49 -11.78 18.68
C PRO A 191 -2.96 -10.85 19.80
N ASP A 192 -2.50 -9.59 19.73
CA ASP A 192 -2.96 -8.49 20.59
C ASP A 192 -4.47 -8.60 20.82
N PRO A 193 -4.94 -8.68 22.09
CA PRO A 193 -6.35 -8.86 22.42
C PRO A 193 -7.30 -7.84 21.74
N LEU A 194 -6.80 -6.67 21.35
CA LEU A 194 -7.55 -5.69 20.55
C LEU A 194 -8.05 -6.23 19.21
N LEU A 195 -7.29 -7.12 18.59
CA LEU A 195 -7.63 -7.70 17.30
C LEU A 195 -8.85 -8.62 17.38
N ARG A 196 -9.20 -9.06 18.59
CA ARG A 196 -10.38 -9.88 18.87
C ARG A 196 -11.63 -9.03 19.11
N ILE A 197 -11.49 -7.69 19.21
CA ILE A 197 -12.65 -6.81 19.28
C ILE A 197 -13.40 -6.92 17.95
N PRO A 198 -14.72 -7.21 17.97
CA PRO A 198 -15.52 -7.30 16.76
C PRO A 198 -15.36 -6.05 15.88
N ARG A 199 -15.08 -6.30 14.60
CA ARG A 199 -14.87 -5.27 13.56
C ARG A 199 -13.77 -4.26 13.87
N PHE A 200 -12.80 -4.61 14.73
CA PHE A 200 -11.58 -3.83 14.89
C PHE A 200 -10.88 -3.67 13.54
N GLN A 201 -10.40 -2.47 13.26
CA GLN A 201 -9.78 -2.13 11.98
C GLN A 201 -8.26 -2.17 12.11
N ILE A 202 -7.61 -2.85 11.17
CA ILE A 202 -6.16 -2.87 11.01
C ILE A 202 -5.79 -2.41 9.60
N GLY A 203 -4.62 -1.81 9.44
CA GLY A 203 -4.03 -1.51 8.15
C GLY A 203 -3.83 -2.77 7.32
N LYS A 204 -4.34 -2.76 6.08
CA LYS A 204 -4.32 -3.92 5.18
C LYS A 204 -3.27 -3.80 4.10
N VAL A 205 -3.01 -2.59 3.63
CA VAL A 205 -2.04 -2.28 2.57
C VAL A 205 -1.39 -0.91 2.81
N GLY A 206 -0.28 -0.64 2.13
CA GLY A 206 0.37 0.67 2.11
C GLY A 206 0.92 1.09 3.47
N VAL A 207 1.03 2.39 3.68
CA VAL A 207 1.50 3.00 4.94
C VAL A 207 0.67 2.55 6.13
N GLU A 208 -0.65 2.41 5.96
CA GLU A 208 -1.55 1.92 7.02
C GLU A 208 -1.10 0.56 7.55
N ARG A 209 -0.64 -0.36 6.68
CA ARG A 209 -0.16 -1.69 7.07
C ARG A 209 1.26 -1.67 7.59
N GLU A 210 2.18 -1.04 6.87
CA GLU A 210 3.61 -1.09 7.21
C GLU A 210 3.90 -0.33 8.52
N LEU A 211 3.11 0.71 8.84
CA LEU A 211 3.19 1.44 10.10
C LEU A 211 2.01 1.17 11.04
N GLU A 212 1.38 0.00 10.93
CA GLU A 212 0.20 -0.39 11.72
C GLU A 212 0.41 -0.22 13.23
N SER A 213 1.52 -0.71 13.77
CA SER A 213 1.82 -0.62 15.21
C SER A 213 1.98 0.83 15.69
N THR A 214 2.63 1.66 14.86
CA THR A 214 2.90 3.08 15.12
C THR A 214 1.62 3.91 15.04
N LEU A 215 0.79 3.65 14.02
CA LEU A 215 -0.49 4.32 13.78
C LEU A 215 -1.57 3.87 14.74
N ARG A 216 -1.62 2.59 15.10
CA ARG A 216 -2.65 2.07 16.01
C ARG A 216 -2.51 2.64 17.41
N GLY A 217 -1.29 2.87 17.90
CA GLY A 217 -1.06 3.28 19.28
C GLY A 217 -1.32 2.15 20.28
N LYS A 218 -1.60 2.50 21.54
CA LYS A 218 -1.85 1.54 22.62
C LYS A 218 -3.24 1.75 23.19
N ALA A 219 -3.98 0.66 23.37
CA ALA A 219 -5.30 0.73 23.96
C ALA A 219 -5.28 1.05 25.45
N GLY A 220 -6.40 1.62 25.89
CA GLY A 220 -6.70 1.78 27.31
C GLY A 220 -7.34 0.52 27.88
N THR A 221 -7.51 0.51 29.20
CA THR A 221 -8.22 -0.55 29.92
C THR A 221 -9.35 0.05 30.75
N LYS A 222 -10.50 -0.63 30.74
CA LYS A 222 -11.67 -0.33 31.55
C LYS A 222 -12.00 -1.56 32.40
N ARG A 223 -11.91 -1.43 33.71
CA ARG A 223 -12.33 -2.47 34.65
C ARG A 223 -13.80 -2.25 35.01
N VAL A 224 -14.63 -3.25 34.73
CA VAL A 224 -16.06 -3.23 35.02
C VAL A 224 -16.43 -4.36 35.96
N GLU A 225 -17.31 -4.07 36.91
CA GLU A 225 -17.96 -5.06 37.74
C GLU A 225 -19.13 -5.67 36.95
N VAL A 226 -19.12 -6.98 36.77
CA VAL A 226 -20.20 -7.71 36.09
C VAL A 226 -20.98 -8.58 37.06
N ASN A 227 -22.28 -8.78 36.80
CA ASN A 227 -23.07 -9.74 37.57
C ASN A 227 -22.85 -11.18 37.07
N ALA A 228 -23.52 -12.17 37.70
CA ALA A 228 -23.42 -13.58 37.32
C ALA A 228 -23.87 -13.89 35.88
N LEU A 229 -24.56 -12.97 35.22
CA LEU A 229 -25.01 -13.03 33.83
C LEU A 229 -24.13 -12.19 32.89
N GLY A 230 -23.00 -11.65 33.36
CA GLY A 230 -22.07 -10.86 32.55
C GLY A 230 -22.47 -9.40 32.29
N ARG A 231 -23.59 -8.93 32.86
CA ARG A 231 -24.04 -7.53 32.70
C ARG A 231 -23.18 -6.57 33.49
N VAL A 232 -22.83 -5.46 32.87
CA VAL A 232 -22.02 -4.40 33.50
C VAL A 232 -22.87 -3.68 34.56
N MET A 233 -22.47 -3.79 35.82
CA MET A 233 -23.10 -3.12 36.96
C MET A 233 -22.47 -1.75 37.20
N ARG A 234 -21.13 -1.69 37.14
CA ARG A 234 -20.36 -0.50 37.51
C ARG A 234 -19.01 -0.46 36.80
N GLU A 235 -18.55 0.75 36.46
CA GLU A 235 -17.15 1.02 36.11
C GLU A 235 -16.33 1.22 37.39
N ILE A 236 -15.27 0.43 37.57
CA ILE A 236 -14.38 0.49 38.74
C ILE A 236 -13.21 1.43 38.46
N GLU A 237 -12.55 1.23 37.31
CA GLU A 237 -11.32 1.92 36.94
C GLU A 237 -11.26 2.09 35.42
N ARG A 238 -10.83 3.27 34.97
CA ARG A 238 -10.62 3.57 33.56
C ARG A 238 -9.25 4.20 33.38
N LYS A 239 -8.43 3.54 32.58
CA LYS A 239 -7.11 4.00 32.17
C LYS A 239 -7.12 4.22 30.67
N GLU A 240 -7.00 5.47 30.25
CA GLU A 240 -6.95 5.80 28.83
C GLU A 240 -5.70 5.25 28.14
N GLY A 241 -5.85 4.91 26.87
CA GLY A 241 -4.76 4.50 26.00
C GLY A 241 -3.94 5.69 25.51
N SER A 242 -2.89 5.42 24.73
CA SER A 242 -2.12 6.46 24.04
C SER A 242 -2.53 6.53 22.57
N LYS A 243 -2.90 7.73 22.08
CA LYS A 243 -3.16 7.97 20.64
C LYS A 243 -1.98 7.46 19.78
N GLY A 244 -2.29 6.94 18.60
CA GLY A 244 -1.27 6.59 17.62
C GLY A 244 -0.46 7.80 17.13
N ALA A 245 0.75 7.55 16.66
CA ALA A 245 1.63 8.62 16.19
C ALA A 245 1.12 9.24 14.89
N ASN A 246 1.18 10.57 14.79
CA ASN A 246 0.85 11.27 13.54
C ASN A 246 2.03 11.17 12.58
N LEU A 247 1.72 10.92 11.30
CA LEU A 247 2.71 10.75 10.24
C LEU A 247 2.62 11.88 9.24
N LYS A 248 3.78 12.31 8.75
CA LYS A 248 3.89 13.23 7.62
C LYS A 248 4.62 12.52 6.48
N LEU A 249 3.97 12.38 5.34
CA LEU A 249 4.55 11.82 4.12
C LEU A 249 5.33 12.90 3.37
N THR A 250 6.21 12.46 2.48
CA THR A 250 6.99 13.32 1.57
C THR A 250 6.20 13.79 0.36
N LEU A 251 5.05 13.15 0.10
CA LEU A 251 4.18 13.41 -1.04
C LEU A 251 3.59 14.81 -1.02
N ASP A 252 3.39 15.37 -2.21
CA ASP A 252 2.68 16.62 -2.43
C ASP A 252 1.28 16.33 -3.01
N THR A 253 0.22 16.73 -2.31
CA THR A 253 -1.16 16.47 -2.74
C THR A 253 -1.50 17.04 -4.10
N ASN A 254 -1.04 18.25 -4.42
CA ASN A 254 -1.38 18.89 -5.69
C ASN A 254 -0.65 18.20 -6.85
N LEU A 255 0.61 17.80 -6.66
CA LEU A 255 1.36 17.05 -7.65
C LEU A 255 0.77 15.64 -7.86
N GLN A 256 0.48 14.91 -6.78
CA GLN A 256 -0.12 13.57 -6.84
C GLN A 256 -1.46 13.60 -7.60
N ALA A 257 -2.31 14.58 -7.30
CA ALA A 257 -3.60 14.77 -7.97
C ALA A 257 -3.43 15.11 -9.46
N TYR A 258 -2.46 15.99 -9.80
CA TYR A 258 -2.14 16.28 -11.19
C TYR A 258 -1.68 15.04 -11.95
N VAL A 259 -0.79 14.23 -11.34
CA VAL A 259 -0.31 12.98 -11.94
C VAL A 259 -1.49 12.04 -12.21
N ARG A 260 -2.39 11.83 -11.24
CA ARG A 260 -3.59 11.00 -11.41
C ARG A 260 -4.47 11.51 -12.55
N ALA A 261 -4.74 12.82 -12.61
CA ALA A 261 -5.52 13.42 -13.68
C ALA A 261 -4.83 13.26 -15.05
N ARG A 262 -3.50 13.39 -15.09
CA ARG A 262 -2.70 13.28 -16.33
C ARG A 262 -2.66 11.85 -16.89
N LEU A 263 -2.75 10.84 -16.02
CA LEU A 263 -2.86 9.43 -16.39
C LEU A 263 -4.28 9.05 -16.85
N GLY A 264 -5.31 9.73 -16.34
CA GLY A 264 -6.70 9.50 -16.76
C GLY A 264 -7.14 8.05 -16.52
N THR A 265 -7.52 7.35 -17.60
CA THR A 265 -7.96 5.95 -17.58
C THR A 265 -6.88 4.96 -17.99
N GLU A 266 -5.67 5.42 -18.30
CA GLU A 266 -4.57 4.55 -18.72
C GLU A 266 -4.16 3.58 -17.60
N SER A 267 -3.76 2.36 -17.98
CA SER A 267 -3.05 1.46 -17.07
C SER A 267 -1.60 1.92 -16.97
N ALA A 268 -1.28 2.67 -15.93
CA ALA A 268 -0.02 3.41 -15.88
C ALA A 268 0.49 3.60 -14.46
N SER A 269 1.78 3.89 -14.35
CA SER A 269 2.44 4.22 -13.11
C SER A 269 3.45 5.35 -13.29
N VAL A 270 3.57 6.18 -12.25
CA VAL A 270 4.49 7.30 -12.22
C VAL A 270 5.15 7.36 -10.85
N VAL A 271 6.46 7.59 -10.83
CA VAL A 271 7.22 7.91 -9.63
C VAL A 271 7.98 9.21 -9.86
N VAL A 272 7.83 10.16 -8.94
CA VAL A 272 8.53 11.44 -8.93
C VAL A 272 9.40 11.53 -7.66
N LEU A 273 10.70 11.68 -7.84
CA LEU A 273 11.68 11.81 -6.76
C LEU A 273 12.30 13.21 -6.75
N ASN A 274 12.61 13.70 -5.56
CA ASN A 274 13.56 14.76 -5.38
C ASN A 274 14.98 14.20 -5.53
N CYS A 275 15.74 14.69 -6.51
CA CYS A 275 17.10 14.23 -6.80
C CYS A 275 18.10 14.52 -5.67
N LYS A 276 17.86 15.55 -4.84
CA LYS A 276 18.79 15.98 -3.79
C LYS A 276 18.60 15.18 -2.50
N THR A 277 17.37 14.74 -2.21
CA THR A 277 17.01 14.11 -0.92
C THR A 277 16.51 12.68 -1.02
N GLY A 278 16.07 12.24 -2.20
CA GLY A 278 15.35 10.97 -2.37
C GLY A 278 13.90 10.98 -1.88
N GLU A 279 13.39 12.13 -1.40
CA GLU A 279 11.97 12.26 -1.04
C GLU A 279 11.08 11.94 -2.26
N ILE A 280 10.08 11.09 -2.05
CA ILE A 280 9.08 10.77 -3.07
C ILE A 280 8.03 11.90 -3.06
N LEU A 281 7.96 12.67 -4.15
CA LEU A 281 7.03 13.79 -4.26
C LEU A 281 5.66 13.36 -4.80
N ALA A 282 5.64 12.35 -5.67
CA ALA A 282 4.44 11.69 -6.14
C ALA A 282 4.75 10.23 -6.51
N ILE A 283 3.81 9.32 -6.24
CA ILE A 283 3.89 7.90 -6.58
C ILE A 283 2.48 7.39 -6.88
N CYS A 284 2.12 7.39 -8.15
CA CYS A 284 0.74 7.16 -8.60
C CYS A 284 0.67 5.88 -9.43
N SER A 285 -0.35 5.05 -9.15
CA SER A 285 -0.76 3.91 -9.97
C SER A 285 -2.16 4.20 -10.50
N SER A 286 -2.41 3.86 -11.77
CA SER A 286 -3.67 4.03 -12.46
C SER A 286 -4.04 2.73 -13.19
N PRO A 287 -5.33 2.35 -13.24
CA PRO A 287 -6.44 2.90 -12.45
C PRO A 287 -6.28 2.66 -10.93
N ALA A 288 -7.10 3.34 -10.14
CA ALA A 288 -7.11 3.27 -8.68
C ALA A 288 -8.49 2.82 -8.17
N TYR A 289 -8.66 2.77 -6.85
CA TYR A 289 -9.91 2.37 -6.20
C TYR A 289 -10.17 3.26 -4.99
N ASP A 290 -11.43 3.33 -4.55
CA ASP A 290 -11.79 4.08 -3.33
C ASP A 290 -11.45 3.26 -2.07
N PRO A 291 -10.47 3.69 -1.25
CA PRO A 291 -10.10 2.99 -0.02
C PRO A 291 -11.22 3.00 1.03
N ASN A 292 -12.17 3.96 0.95
CA ASN A 292 -13.27 4.04 1.92
C ASN A 292 -14.22 2.85 1.82
N LYS A 293 -14.33 2.20 0.65
CA LYS A 293 -15.14 0.98 0.45
C LYS A 293 -14.63 -0.21 1.26
N PHE A 294 -13.34 -0.23 1.63
CA PHE A 294 -12.74 -1.36 2.35
C PHE A 294 -12.81 -1.23 3.86
N VAL A 295 -13.02 -0.03 4.39
CA VAL A 295 -13.03 0.28 5.84
C VAL A 295 -13.97 -0.63 6.63
N ARG A 296 -15.09 -1.05 6.01
CA ARG A 296 -16.15 -1.86 6.63
C ARG A 296 -16.21 -3.31 6.15
N GLY A 297 -15.34 -3.67 5.21
CA GLY A 297 -15.55 -4.79 4.31
C GLY A 297 -16.24 -4.30 3.03
N ILE A 298 -15.57 -4.53 1.90
CA ILE A 298 -16.09 -4.24 0.57
C ILE A 298 -17.14 -5.31 0.18
N SER A 299 -18.19 -4.91 -0.54
CA SER A 299 -19.19 -5.87 -1.03
C SER A 299 -18.58 -6.82 -2.06
N PHE A 300 -19.17 -8.02 -2.20
CA PHE A 300 -18.68 -9.00 -3.17
C PHE A 300 -18.70 -8.46 -4.61
N ASN A 301 -19.75 -7.72 -4.97
CA ASN A 301 -19.89 -7.13 -6.31
C ASN A 301 -18.82 -6.06 -6.56
N ASP A 302 -18.65 -5.10 -5.65
CA ASP A 302 -17.65 -4.04 -5.79
C ASP A 302 -16.24 -4.62 -5.83
N TYR A 303 -15.95 -5.60 -4.98
CA TYR A 303 -14.66 -6.29 -5.00
C TYR A 303 -14.44 -7.05 -6.30
N GLY A 304 -15.47 -7.71 -6.83
CA GLY A 304 -15.44 -8.40 -8.13
C GLY A 304 -15.04 -7.45 -9.26
N THR A 305 -15.63 -6.24 -9.30
CA THR A 305 -15.26 -5.24 -10.33
C THR A 305 -13.79 -4.85 -10.29
N LEU A 306 -13.16 -4.79 -9.11
CA LEU A 306 -11.75 -4.44 -8.97
C LEU A 306 -10.81 -5.63 -9.23
N ARG A 307 -11.23 -6.84 -8.87
CA ARG A 307 -10.47 -8.08 -9.03
C ARG A 307 -10.40 -8.52 -10.49
N ASP A 308 -11.52 -8.40 -11.20
CA ASP A 308 -11.68 -8.94 -12.55
C ASP A 308 -11.36 -7.92 -13.65
N ASP A 309 -11.01 -6.68 -13.28
CA ASP A 309 -10.55 -5.63 -14.19
C ASP A 309 -9.15 -5.94 -14.75
N ASN A 310 -9.03 -5.96 -16.08
CA ASN A 310 -7.79 -6.26 -16.79
C ASN A 310 -6.70 -5.20 -16.61
N HIS A 311 -7.05 -3.98 -16.19
CA HIS A 311 -6.11 -2.91 -15.82
C HIS A 311 -5.63 -3.02 -14.37
N ARG A 312 -6.03 -4.05 -13.61
CA ARG A 312 -5.50 -4.39 -12.27
C ARG A 312 -5.47 -3.19 -11.29
N PRO A 313 -6.62 -2.57 -10.96
CA PRO A 313 -6.68 -1.37 -10.12
C PRO A 313 -6.18 -1.59 -8.69
N LEU A 314 -6.26 -2.81 -8.15
CA LEU A 314 -5.81 -3.12 -6.78
C LEU A 314 -4.29 -3.07 -6.61
N ALA A 315 -3.53 -3.34 -7.67
CA ALA A 315 -2.07 -3.44 -7.61
C ALA A 315 -1.40 -2.06 -7.64
N SER A 316 -0.37 -1.89 -6.80
CA SER A 316 0.49 -0.71 -6.86
C SER A 316 1.60 -0.93 -7.90
N LYS A 317 1.29 -0.66 -9.17
CA LYS A 317 2.22 -0.84 -10.31
C LYS A 317 3.58 -0.14 -10.14
N THR A 318 3.62 0.90 -9.32
CA THR A 318 4.84 1.67 -8.99
C THR A 318 5.92 0.86 -8.29
N VAL A 319 5.54 -0.15 -7.49
CA VAL A 319 6.47 -0.90 -6.61
C VAL A 319 6.25 -2.41 -6.60
N GLN A 320 5.04 -2.88 -6.92
CA GLN A 320 4.71 -4.31 -6.89
C GLN A 320 5.03 -5.00 -8.22
N ASP A 321 4.83 -4.29 -9.33
CA ASP A 321 5.06 -4.82 -10.66
C ASP A 321 6.49 -4.53 -11.13
N ALA A 322 7.02 -5.47 -11.91
CA ALA A 322 8.35 -5.35 -12.52
C ALA A 322 8.23 -5.58 -14.03
N TYR A 323 8.71 -4.62 -14.80
CA TYR A 323 8.61 -4.60 -16.26
C TYR A 323 9.99 -4.75 -16.87
N PRO A 324 10.14 -5.30 -18.08
CA PRO A 324 11.39 -5.19 -18.80
C PRO A 324 11.66 -3.70 -19.06
N PRO A 325 12.79 -3.14 -18.58
CA PRO A 325 13.06 -1.70 -18.66
C PRO A 325 13.29 -1.21 -20.11
N GLY A 326 13.49 -2.14 -21.05
CA GLY A 326 13.75 -1.83 -22.45
C GLY A 326 14.92 -0.87 -22.62
N SER A 327 14.81 0.02 -23.62
CA SER A 327 15.89 0.96 -23.97
C SER A 327 16.29 1.95 -22.86
N THR A 328 15.57 2.04 -21.73
CA THR A 328 16.05 2.80 -20.56
C THR A 328 17.29 2.13 -19.94
N PHE A 329 17.40 0.80 -19.99
CA PHE A 329 18.52 0.03 -19.44
C PHE A 329 19.83 0.22 -20.21
N LYS A 330 19.78 0.73 -21.44
CA LYS A 330 20.97 1.06 -22.24
C LYS A 330 21.94 2.00 -21.50
N MET A 331 21.41 2.87 -20.64
CA MET A 331 22.22 3.71 -19.75
C MET A 331 23.14 2.91 -18.84
N VAL A 332 22.65 1.79 -18.30
CA VAL A 332 23.43 0.85 -17.47
C VAL A 332 24.53 0.22 -18.31
N THR A 333 24.18 -0.34 -19.47
CA THR A 333 25.11 -1.07 -20.33
C THR A 333 26.27 -0.19 -20.79
N VAL A 334 26.00 1.06 -21.19
CA VAL A 334 27.07 1.98 -21.61
C VAL A 334 27.91 2.46 -20.43
N LEU A 335 27.32 2.70 -19.26
CA LEU A 335 28.08 3.02 -18.05
C LEU A 335 28.98 1.85 -17.65
N ALA A 336 28.51 0.62 -17.73
CA ALA A 336 29.31 -0.57 -17.47
C ALA A 336 30.52 -0.66 -18.42
N ALA A 337 30.33 -0.38 -19.71
CA ALA A 337 31.40 -0.34 -20.69
C ALA A 337 32.45 0.74 -20.38
N LEU A 338 32.00 1.94 -20.02
CA LEU A 338 32.88 3.06 -19.64
C LEU A 338 33.63 2.81 -18.33
N GLU A 339 32.98 2.24 -17.31
CA GLU A 339 33.61 1.92 -16.03
C GLU A 339 34.65 0.81 -16.16
N ALA A 340 34.39 -0.18 -17.05
CA ALA A 340 35.34 -1.22 -17.39
C ALA A 340 36.52 -0.74 -18.25
N GLY A 341 36.46 0.49 -18.79
CA GLY A 341 37.49 1.00 -19.70
C GLY A 341 37.51 0.30 -21.07
N ILE A 342 36.40 -0.35 -21.45
CA ILE A 342 36.29 -1.13 -22.70
C ILE A 342 36.07 -0.23 -23.91
N ILE A 343 35.45 0.93 -23.71
CA ILE A 343 35.23 1.92 -24.76
C ILE A 343 35.70 3.30 -24.35
N ASP A 344 36.14 4.08 -25.34
CA ASP A 344 36.19 5.53 -25.25
C ASP A 344 34.99 6.16 -25.98
N HIS A 345 34.62 7.40 -25.63
CA HIS A 345 33.51 8.14 -26.21
C HIS A 345 33.61 8.34 -27.74
N ARG A 346 34.81 8.15 -28.32
CA ARG A 346 35.08 8.29 -29.76
C ARG A 346 34.96 7.00 -30.56
N GLU A 347 34.91 5.84 -29.88
CA GLU A 347 34.81 4.56 -30.56
C GLU A 347 33.47 4.45 -31.31
N LYS A 348 33.54 4.02 -32.57
CA LYS A 348 32.38 3.90 -33.45
C LYS A 348 32.12 2.44 -33.77
N ILE A 349 30.85 2.05 -33.69
CA ILE A 349 30.35 0.75 -34.07
C ILE A 349 29.42 0.93 -35.27
N LYS A 350 29.57 0.08 -36.28
CA LYS A 350 28.72 0.14 -37.48
C LYS A 350 27.43 -0.64 -37.26
N CYS A 351 26.29 0.03 -37.37
CA CYS A 351 24.97 -0.58 -37.30
C CYS A 351 24.37 -0.73 -38.71
N ASN A 352 24.27 -1.97 -39.18
CA ASN A 352 23.61 -2.36 -40.44
C ASN A 352 22.15 -2.82 -40.22
N GLY A 353 21.52 -2.39 -39.13
CA GLY A 353 20.15 -2.76 -38.76
C GLY A 353 20.00 -4.11 -38.05
N HIS A 354 21.08 -4.89 -37.95
CA HIS A 354 21.13 -6.15 -37.19
C HIS A 354 22.59 -6.55 -36.91
N ILE A 355 22.75 -7.57 -36.06
CA ILE A 355 23.97 -8.34 -35.85
C ILE A 355 23.62 -9.83 -35.78
N GLU A 356 24.56 -10.70 -36.12
CA GLU A 356 24.43 -12.14 -35.94
C GLU A 356 25.28 -12.60 -34.75
N VAL A 357 24.66 -13.29 -33.80
CA VAL A 357 25.31 -13.82 -32.60
C VAL A 357 24.89 -15.28 -32.46
N SER A 358 25.87 -16.20 -32.50
CA SER A 358 25.64 -17.64 -32.38
C SER A 358 24.53 -18.17 -33.31
N ASN A 359 24.60 -17.83 -34.60
CA ASN A 359 23.65 -18.21 -35.66
C ASN A 359 22.22 -17.67 -35.46
N ARG A 360 22.05 -16.62 -34.65
CA ARG A 360 20.78 -15.92 -34.46
C ARG A 360 20.93 -14.44 -34.80
N LYS A 361 19.98 -13.94 -35.58
CA LYS A 361 19.90 -12.53 -35.97
C LYS A 361 19.24 -11.70 -34.87
N PHE A 362 19.96 -10.72 -34.34
CA PHE A 362 19.47 -9.72 -33.40
C PHE A 362 19.24 -8.41 -34.15
N HIS A 363 17.99 -7.98 -34.22
CA HIS A 363 17.59 -6.82 -35.00
C HIS A 363 17.70 -5.53 -34.19
N CYS A 364 18.00 -4.45 -34.88
CA CYS A 364 17.78 -3.09 -34.42
C CYS A 364 16.35 -2.65 -34.74
N TRP A 365 15.81 -1.71 -33.98
CA TRP A 365 14.52 -1.08 -34.26
C TRP A 365 14.50 -0.37 -35.63
N LYS A 366 15.64 0.17 -36.08
CA LYS A 366 15.80 0.78 -37.40
C LYS A 366 16.33 -0.25 -38.40
N ARG A 367 15.47 -0.64 -39.36
CA ARG A 367 15.77 -1.70 -40.35
C ARG A 367 16.98 -1.38 -41.24
N ASP A 368 17.10 -0.14 -41.70
CA ASP A 368 18.23 0.30 -42.55
C ASP A 368 19.53 0.53 -41.76
N GLY A 369 19.47 0.39 -40.43
CA GLY A 369 20.59 0.67 -39.55
C GLY A 369 20.85 2.15 -39.29
N HIS A 370 21.85 2.38 -38.45
CA HIS A 370 22.25 3.71 -37.99
C HIS A 370 23.60 4.16 -38.58
N GLY A 371 24.22 3.35 -39.45
CA GLY A 371 25.55 3.61 -39.98
C GLY A 371 26.62 3.57 -38.87
N ASN A 372 27.60 4.46 -38.91
CA ASN A 372 28.59 4.56 -37.81
C ASN A 372 27.96 5.27 -36.60
N VAL A 373 28.04 4.63 -35.44
CA VAL A 373 27.41 5.05 -34.20
C VAL A 373 28.46 5.14 -33.09
N ASP A 374 28.61 6.33 -32.50
CA ASP A 374 29.37 6.55 -31.26
C ASP A 374 28.43 6.49 -30.04
N LEU A 375 28.99 6.67 -28.84
CA LEU A 375 28.25 6.64 -27.58
C LEU A 375 27.07 7.62 -27.56
N VAL A 376 27.29 8.86 -28.01
CA VAL A 376 26.29 9.92 -27.94
C VAL A 376 25.14 9.61 -28.90
N LYS A 377 25.48 9.27 -30.14
CA LYS A 377 24.51 8.87 -31.16
C LYS A 377 23.75 7.60 -30.76
N SER A 378 24.39 6.65 -30.09
CA SER A 378 23.74 5.40 -29.68
C SER A 378 22.61 5.61 -28.69
N LEU A 379 22.77 6.53 -27.73
CA LEU A 379 21.71 6.90 -26.80
C LEU A 379 20.67 7.77 -27.49
N ARG A 380 21.10 8.81 -28.24
CA ARG A 380 20.22 9.76 -28.96
C ARG A 380 19.22 9.05 -29.88
N GLU A 381 19.73 8.14 -30.71
CA GLU A 381 18.95 7.38 -31.69
C GLU A 381 18.57 5.97 -31.18
N SER A 382 18.91 5.65 -29.91
CA SER A 382 18.57 4.40 -29.26
C SER A 382 18.99 3.14 -30.05
N CYS A 383 20.16 3.14 -30.69
CA CYS A 383 20.64 2.06 -31.57
C CYS A 383 20.91 0.76 -30.78
N ASP A 384 20.17 -0.33 -31.02
CA ASP A 384 20.33 -1.61 -30.29
C ASP A 384 21.65 -2.33 -30.59
N VAL A 385 22.07 -2.35 -31.86
CA VAL A 385 23.30 -3.05 -32.31
C VAL A 385 24.53 -2.56 -31.57
N TYR A 386 24.60 -1.25 -31.28
CA TYR A 386 25.69 -0.69 -30.48
C TYR A 386 25.79 -1.41 -29.10
N TYR A 387 24.65 -1.65 -28.44
CA TYR A 387 24.62 -2.30 -27.13
C TYR A 387 24.83 -3.81 -27.20
N TYR A 388 24.38 -4.47 -28.26
CA TYR A 388 24.66 -5.88 -28.50
C TYR A 388 26.16 -6.14 -28.63
N GLU A 389 26.87 -5.28 -29.36
CA GLU A 389 28.34 -5.34 -29.50
C GLU A 389 29.04 -5.01 -28.18
N LEU A 390 28.63 -3.93 -27.50
CA LEU A 390 29.20 -3.57 -26.20
C LEU A 390 29.05 -4.71 -25.18
N ALA A 391 27.88 -5.30 -25.08
CA ALA A 391 27.61 -6.29 -24.05
C ALA A 391 28.40 -7.58 -24.24
N GLN A 392 28.74 -7.94 -25.49
CA GLN A 392 29.64 -9.06 -25.76
C GLN A 392 31.06 -8.79 -25.26
N LYS A 393 31.54 -7.54 -25.37
CA LYS A 393 32.85 -7.12 -24.83
C LYS A 393 32.86 -7.01 -23.30
N VAL A 394 31.79 -6.45 -22.73
CA VAL A 394 31.68 -6.13 -21.29
C VAL A 394 31.32 -7.36 -20.44
N GLY A 395 30.46 -8.23 -20.96
CA GLY A 395 29.92 -9.36 -20.22
C GLY A 395 28.84 -8.97 -19.20
N ILE A 396 28.01 -9.95 -18.83
CA ILE A 396 26.85 -9.73 -17.95
C ILE A 396 27.23 -9.28 -16.54
N GLU A 397 28.33 -9.80 -15.98
CA GLU A 397 28.68 -9.54 -14.57
C GLU A 397 28.92 -8.06 -14.29
N LYS A 398 29.62 -7.37 -15.20
CA LYS A 398 29.86 -5.94 -15.05
C LYS A 398 28.60 -5.11 -15.30
N ILE A 399 27.75 -5.54 -16.23
CA ILE A 399 26.44 -4.91 -16.46
C ILE A 399 25.56 -5.05 -15.20
N ALA A 400 25.54 -6.23 -14.57
CA ALA A 400 24.79 -6.50 -13.35
C ALA A 400 25.35 -5.72 -12.14
N GLU A 401 26.67 -5.59 -12.02
CA GLU A 401 27.32 -4.76 -11.00
C GLU A 401 26.86 -3.30 -11.09
N VAL A 402 26.95 -2.69 -12.28
CA VAL A 402 26.54 -1.28 -12.48
C VAL A 402 25.03 -1.11 -12.34
N ALA A 403 24.21 -2.07 -12.80
CA ALA A 403 22.77 -2.07 -12.57
C ALA A 403 22.44 -1.96 -11.07
N ARG A 404 23.13 -2.77 -10.24
CA ARG A 404 22.97 -2.76 -8.78
C ARG A 404 23.44 -1.45 -8.16
N ILE A 405 24.57 -0.88 -8.59
CA ILE A 405 25.02 0.44 -8.13
C ILE A 405 23.97 1.52 -8.44
N LEU A 406 23.27 1.40 -9.58
CA LEU A 406 22.19 2.30 -9.97
C LEU A 406 20.83 1.98 -9.33
N GLY A 407 20.75 0.99 -8.43
CA GLY A 407 19.56 0.70 -7.64
C GLY A 407 18.61 -0.33 -8.25
N LEU A 408 18.94 -0.90 -9.41
CA LEU A 408 18.17 -2.01 -9.99
C LEU A 408 18.50 -3.32 -9.26
N GLY A 409 17.52 -4.21 -9.12
CA GLY A 409 17.72 -5.49 -8.43
C GLY A 409 17.67 -5.39 -6.90
N GLN A 410 17.44 -4.19 -6.35
CA GLN A 410 17.32 -3.93 -4.91
C GLN A 410 15.84 -3.84 -4.52
N SER A 411 15.45 -4.46 -3.40
CA SER A 411 14.17 -4.14 -2.75
C SER A 411 14.39 -2.98 -1.79
N PHE A 412 13.79 -1.82 -2.08
CA PHE A 412 13.91 -0.65 -1.22
C PHE A 412 12.99 -0.78 -0.02
N ASP A 413 13.52 -0.48 1.15
CA ASP A 413 12.76 -0.41 2.39
C ASP A 413 11.97 0.90 2.43
N ILE A 414 10.76 0.85 1.87
CA ILE A 414 9.78 1.93 1.87
C ILE A 414 8.47 1.40 2.43
N GLU A 415 7.67 2.25 3.06
CA GLU A 415 6.43 1.90 3.76
C GLU A 415 5.26 1.64 2.79
N MET A 416 5.50 0.79 1.80
CA MET A 416 4.53 0.29 0.84
C MET A 416 4.54 -1.23 0.84
N SER A 417 3.38 -1.84 0.55
CA SER A 417 3.27 -3.29 0.60
C SER A 417 3.80 -3.96 -0.68
N ALA A 418 4.47 -5.10 -0.50
CA ALA A 418 4.95 -5.98 -1.56
C ALA A 418 5.91 -5.31 -2.58
N VAL A 419 6.88 -4.53 -2.08
CA VAL A 419 7.94 -3.93 -2.90
C VAL A 419 8.78 -5.02 -3.56
N THR A 420 8.79 -5.06 -4.89
CA THR A 420 9.57 -6.01 -5.68
C THR A 420 11.04 -5.60 -5.74
N SER A 421 11.94 -6.59 -5.72
CA SER A 421 13.35 -6.38 -6.02
C SER A 421 13.63 -6.32 -7.53
N GLY A 422 12.65 -6.63 -8.39
CA GLY A 422 12.89 -6.81 -9.82
C GLY A 422 13.89 -7.95 -10.09
N ILE A 423 14.51 -7.94 -11.27
CA ILE A 423 15.53 -8.93 -11.64
C ILE A 423 16.67 -8.22 -12.38
N VAL A 424 17.85 -8.28 -11.78
CA VAL A 424 19.13 -8.00 -12.47
C VAL A 424 19.83 -9.34 -12.65
N PRO A 425 19.74 -9.94 -13.84
CA PRO A 425 20.23 -11.29 -14.07
C PRO A 425 21.76 -11.30 -14.14
N ASP A 426 22.36 -12.32 -13.56
CA ASP A 426 23.76 -12.69 -13.71
C ASP A 426 23.89 -14.21 -13.84
N LYS A 427 25.13 -14.72 -13.96
CA LYS A 427 25.36 -16.17 -14.10
C LYS A 427 24.82 -16.95 -12.90
N ILE A 428 25.00 -16.41 -11.69
CA ILE A 428 24.59 -17.06 -10.44
C ILE A 428 23.06 -17.15 -10.37
N TRP A 429 22.37 -16.06 -10.68
CA TRP A 429 20.92 -16.00 -10.73
C TRP A 429 20.36 -17.01 -11.73
N LYS A 430 20.90 -17.07 -12.95
CA LYS A 430 20.40 -17.99 -13.97
C LYS A 430 20.60 -19.44 -13.56
N GLN A 431 21.75 -19.77 -13.00
CA GLN A 431 22.02 -21.11 -12.49
C GLN A 431 21.05 -21.50 -11.36
N LYS A 432 20.81 -20.60 -10.40
CA LYS A 432 19.92 -20.86 -9.26
C LYS A 432 18.44 -20.96 -9.65
N THR A 433 17.97 -20.10 -10.55
CA THR A 433 16.53 -19.97 -10.87
C THR A 433 16.11 -20.81 -12.06
N ARG A 434 17.02 -21.10 -13.01
CA ARG A 434 16.71 -21.80 -14.27
C ARG A 434 17.45 -23.12 -14.44
N SER A 435 18.36 -23.47 -13.54
CA SER A 435 19.20 -24.68 -13.63
C SER A 435 19.90 -24.81 -14.99
N ARG A 436 20.36 -23.68 -15.54
CA ARG A 436 21.02 -23.59 -16.85
C ARG A 436 22.16 -22.59 -16.81
N GLU A 437 23.23 -22.90 -17.54
CA GLU A 437 24.36 -22.00 -17.73
C GLU A 437 23.99 -20.75 -18.54
N TRP A 438 24.77 -19.69 -18.33
CA TRP A 438 24.63 -18.42 -19.04
C TRP A 438 25.20 -18.51 -20.46
N VAL A 439 24.44 -18.06 -21.46
CA VAL A 439 24.89 -18.03 -22.86
C VAL A 439 25.00 -16.60 -23.37
N VAL A 440 25.78 -16.39 -24.44
CA VAL A 440 26.04 -15.05 -25.01
C VAL A 440 24.74 -14.33 -25.40
N GLY A 441 23.76 -15.06 -25.94
CA GLY A 441 22.45 -14.51 -26.28
C GLY A 441 21.68 -13.93 -25.09
N ASP A 442 21.89 -14.42 -23.88
CA ASP A 442 21.29 -13.84 -22.67
C ASP A 442 21.89 -12.46 -22.38
N THR A 443 23.21 -12.30 -22.56
CA THR A 443 23.91 -11.02 -22.41
C THR A 443 23.39 -10.00 -23.43
N VAL A 444 23.23 -10.42 -24.69
CA VAL A 444 22.74 -9.56 -25.77
C VAL A 444 21.32 -9.06 -25.49
N ASN A 445 20.40 -9.93 -25.07
CA ASN A 445 19.04 -9.51 -24.69
C ASN A 445 19.05 -8.59 -23.45
N SER A 446 19.85 -8.93 -22.44
CA SER A 446 19.92 -8.15 -21.19
C SER A 446 20.48 -6.75 -21.44
N SER A 447 21.37 -6.58 -22.41
CA SER A 447 22.03 -5.30 -22.73
C SER A 447 21.09 -4.16 -23.12
N ILE A 448 19.90 -4.49 -23.61
CA ILE A 448 18.86 -3.54 -24.01
C ILE A 448 17.64 -3.59 -23.07
N GLY A 449 17.80 -4.16 -21.87
CA GLY A 449 16.73 -4.23 -20.88
C GLY A 449 15.61 -5.21 -21.24
N GLN A 450 15.93 -6.25 -22.00
CA GLN A 450 15.04 -7.33 -22.40
C GLN A 450 15.52 -8.68 -21.82
N GLY A 451 14.81 -9.77 -22.14
CA GLY A 451 15.16 -11.10 -21.66
C GLY A 451 14.74 -11.29 -20.20
N TYR A 452 15.72 -11.44 -19.30
CA TYR A 452 15.45 -11.68 -17.88
C TYR A 452 15.46 -10.42 -17.01
N VAL A 453 15.85 -9.27 -17.56
CA VAL A 453 15.90 -8.01 -16.82
C VAL A 453 14.49 -7.54 -16.51
N LEU A 454 14.17 -7.31 -15.24
CA LEU A 454 12.91 -6.72 -14.79
C LEU A 454 13.20 -5.59 -13.79
N SER A 455 12.46 -4.49 -13.87
CA SER A 455 12.63 -3.35 -12.97
C SER A 455 11.28 -2.71 -12.66
N SER A 456 11.10 -2.25 -11.42
CA SER A 456 9.92 -1.48 -11.04
C SER A 456 10.05 -0.01 -11.47
N PRO A 457 8.93 0.71 -11.65
CA PRO A 457 8.95 2.15 -11.91
C PRO A 457 9.73 2.95 -10.85
N LEU A 458 9.67 2.54 -9.57
CA LEU A 458 10.48 3.12 -8.50
C LEU A 458 11.98 2.94 -8.74
N GLN A 459 12.42 1.72 -9.07
CA GLN A 459 13.82 1.44 -9.39
C GLN A 459 14.31 2.27 -10.57
N LEU A 460 13.48 2.47 -11.59
CA LEU A 460 13.78 3.31 -12.74
C LEU A 460 13.92 4.79 -12.37
N ALA A 461 13.08 5.31 -11.46
CA ALA A 461 13.20 6.67 -10.95
C ALA A 461 14.49 6.85 -10.12
N VAL A 462 14.84 5.87 -9.29
CA VAL A 462 16.09 5.86 -8.53
C VAL A 462 17.30 5.82 -9.48
N MET A 463 17.26 4.96 -10.51
CA MET A 463 18.32 4.86 -11.51
C MET A 463 18.59 6.21 -12.17
N ILE A 464 17.55 6.89 -12.67
CA ILE A 464 17.76 8.18 -13.34
C ILE A 464 18.19 9.27 -12.36
N ALA A 465 17.70 9.29 -11.11
CA ALA A 465 18.16 10.23 -10.08
C ALA A 465 19.65 10.02 -9.72
N ARG A 466 20.09 8.75 -9.63
CA ARG A 466 21.48 8.35 -9.40
C ARG A 466 22.38 8.77 -10.56
N ILE A 467 21.94 8.56 -11.80
CA ILE A 467 22.68 9.03 -13.00
C ILE A 467 22.80 10.56 -12.99
N ALA A 468 21.69 11.26 -12.73
CA ALA A 468 21.61 12.71 -12.75
C ALA A 468 22.51 13.38 -11.70
N THR A 469 22.57 12.83 -10.48
CA THR A 469 23.32 13.45 -9.38
C THR A 469 24.70 12.86 -9.16
N GLY A 470 24.92 11.59 -9.51
CA GLY A 470 26.12 10.85 -9.11
C GLY A 470 26.15 10.50 -7.62
N ARG A 471 24.98 10.54 -6.94
CA ARG A 471 24.82 10.24 -5.52
C ARG A 471 23.95 9.02 -5.31
N GLU A 472 24.14 8.33 -4.18
CA GLU A 472 23.39 7.15 -3.78
C GLU A 472 22.01 7.56 -3.25
N ILE A 473 21.14 7.97 -4.17
CA ILE A 473 19.75 8.32 -3.84
C ILE A 473 19.02 7.07 -3.37
N LEU A 474 18.37 7.18 -2.21
CA LEU A 474 17.47 6.19 -1.65
C LEU A 474 16.07 6.79 -1.56
N PRO A 475 15.03 6.10 -2.06
CA PRO A 475 13.68 6.62 -2.02
C PRO A 475 13.18 6.69 -0.57
N LYS A 476 12.56 7.82 -0.22
CA LYS A 476 12.07 8.10 1.13
C LYS A 476 10.60 8.53 1.07
N LEU A 477 9.71 7.78 1.73
CA LEU A 477 8.27 8.06 1.77
C LEU A 477 7.87 8.85 3.03
N ILE A 478 8.35 8.49 4.21
CA ILE A 478 8.04 9.17 5.48
C ILE A 478 8.92 10.40 5.66
N LYS A 479 8.32 11.59 5.78
CA LYS A 479 9.05 12.83 6.06
C LYS A 479 9.39 12.95 7.54
N SER A 480 8.40 12.74 8.41
CA SER A 480 8.54 12.78 9.87
C SER A 480 7.51 11.92 10.59
N ILE A 481 7.89 11.40 11.75
CA ILE A 481 6.99 10.73 12.71
C ILE A 481 6.93 11.61 13.97
N ASN A 482 5.73 12.03 14.39
CA ASN A 482 5.55 12.99 15.49
C ASN A 482 6.41 14.26 15.37
N GLY A 483 6.66 14.72 14.15
CA GLY A 483 7.46 15.93 13.87
C GLY A 483 8.99 15.72 13.87
N ILE A 484 9.47 14.50 14.13
CA ILE A 484 10.90 14.16 14.07
C ILE A 484 11.25 13.77 12.63
N GLU A 485 12.12 14.55 11.98
CA GLU A 485 12.61 14.28 10.63
C GLU A 485 13.92 13.49 10.64
N ASP A 486 14.03 12.49 9.76
CA ASP A 486 15.31 11.87 9.43
C ASP A 486 16.00 12.65 8.29
N LYS A 487 17.16 13.25 8.55
CA LYS A 487 17.92 13.99 7.55
C LYS A 487 19.14 13.19 7.12
N ARG A 488 18.95 12.31 6.14
CA ARG A 488 20.06 11.67 5.44
C ARG A 488 20.51 12.49 4.23
N ILE A 489 21.81 12.75 4.15
CA ILE A 489 22.44 13.31 2.95
C ILE A 489 22.94 12.13 2.10
N PRO A 490 22.55 12.02 0.81
CA PRO A 490 23.01 10.93 -0.04
C PRO A 490 24.53 10.94 -0.28
N ASP A 491 25.15 9.77 -0.11
CA ASP A 491 26.58 9.53 -0.35
C ASP A 491 26.93 9.60 -1.84
N LYS A 492 28.23 9.62 -2.18
CA LYS A 492 28.66 9.58 -3.58
C LYS A 492 28.56 8.15 -4.13
N LEU A 493 28.11 8.01 -5.38
CA LEU A 493 28.14 6.71 -6.06
C LEU A 493 29.58 6.29 -6.36
N LYS A 494 29.78 4.97 -6.37
CA LYS A 494 31.02 4.32 -6.82
C LYS A 494 31.10 4.27 -8.35
N LEU A 495 30.98 5.43 -9.01
CA LEU A 495 31.09 5.61 -10.47
C LEU A 495 31.96 6.83 -10.79
N LYS A 496 32.69 6.80 -11.91
CA LYS A 496 33.53 7.94 -12.31
C LYS A 496 32.66 9.11 -12.76
N ARG A 497 32.96 10.31 -12.23
CA ARG A 497 32.23 11.55 -12.56
C ARG A 497 32.24 11.85 -14.07
N ASN A 498 33.36 11.61 -14.75
CA ASN A 498 33.49 11.84 -16.19
C ASN A 498 32.55 10.94 -17.00
N ASN A 499 32.41 9.67 -16.60
CA ASN A 499 31.53 8.72 -17.27
C ASN A 499 30.06 9.13 -17.11
N LEU A 500 29.66 9.55 -15.91
CA LEU A 500 28.33 10.11 -15.67
C LEU A 500 28.09 11.38 -16.52
N SER A 501 29.07 12.28 -16.62
CA SER A 501 28.95 13.50 -17.42
C SER A 501 28.74 13.20 -18.91
N LEU A 502 29.46 12.21 -19.46
CA LEU A 502 29.30 11.78 -20.85
C LEU A 502 27.91 11.21 -21.10
N VAL A 503 27.41 10.36 -20.21
CA VAL A 503 26.07 9.78 -20.32
C VAL A 503 24.99 10.85 -20.17
N ARG A 504 25.12 11.80 -19.24
CA ARG A 504 24.18 12.93 -19.12
C ARG A 504 24.12 13.77 -20.39
N LYS A 505 25.27 14.07 -21.01
CA LYS A 505 25.31 14.78 -22.30
C LYS A 505 24.61 13.98 -23.40
N ALA A 506 24.86 12.68 -23.49
CA ALA A 506 24.22 11.83 -24.48
C ALA A 506 22.69 11.76 -24.26
N LEU A 507 22.23 11.71 -23.01
CA LEU A 507 20.80 11.77 -22.66
C LEU A 507 20.18 13.14 -22.98
N PHE A 508 20.94 14.23 -22.83
CA PHE A 508 20.47 15.56 -23.21
C PHE A 508 20.11 15.59 -24.71
N GLU A 509 20.94 14.98 -25.56
CA GLU A 509 20.65 14.88 -27.00
C GLU A 509 19.42 14.02 -27.32
N VAL A 510 19.05 13.04 -26.49
CA VAL A 510 17.82 12.25 -26.70
C VAL A 510 16.56 13.13 -26.74
N THR A 511 16.56 14.20 -25.96
CA THR A 511 15.41 15.06 -25.72
C THR A 511 15.54 16.42 -26.39
N ASN A 512 16.75 16.92 -26.62
CA ASN A 512 16.98 18.29 -27.10
C ASN A 512 17.64 18.36 -28.49
N ASP A 513 18.16 17.26 -29.04
CA ASP A 513 18.64 17.22 -30.44
C ASP A 513 17.50 16.85 -31.39
N LYS A 514 17.46 17.45 -32.59
CA LYS A 514 16.42 17.20 -33.61
C LYS A 514 16.32 15.74 -34.05
N ARG A 515 17.40 14.95 -33.90
CA ARG A 515 17.44 13.51 -34.20
C ARG A 515 17.22 12.64 -32.96
N GLY A 516 17.02 13.25 -31.80
CA GLY A 516 16.72 12.56 -30.55
C GLY A 516 15.36 11.88 -30.56
N THR A 517 15.28 10.66 -30.03
CA THR A 517 14.04 9.87 -30.03
C THR A 517 12.89 10.53 -29.26
N ALA A 518 13.17 11.50 -28.37
CA ALA A 518 12.18 12.20 -27.56
C ALA A 518 12.14 13.72 -27.81
N TYR A 519 12.66 14.19 -28.95
CA TYR A 519 12.74 15.62 -29.30
C TYR A 519 11.41 16.38 -29.24
N HIS A 520 10.29 15.70 -29.55
CA HIS A 520 8.96 16.30 -29.46
C HIS A 520 8.53 16.60 -28.00
N SER A 521 9.18 16.00 -27.01
CA SER A 521 8.94 16.27 -25.58
C SER A 521 9.95 17.24 -24.97
N ARG A 522 10.72 17.99 -25.80
CA ARG A 522 11.65 19.02 -25.33
C ARG A 522 10.93 20.15 -24.58
N VAL A 523 11.70 20.88 -23.78
CA VAL A 523 11.28 22.07 -23.04
C VAL A 523 12.12 23.24 -23.51
N LEU A 524 11.48 24.38 -23.82
CA LEU A 524 12.16 25.58 -24.30
C LEU A 524 12.68 26.48 -23.18
N ASP A 525 12.17 26.31 -21.96
CA ASP A 525 12.69 27.01 -20.78
C ASP A 525 14.04 26.42 -20.36
N LYS A 526 15.12 27.20 -20.49
CA LYS A 526 16.50 26.79 -20.17
C LYS A 526 16.68 26.35 -18.72
N LYS A 527 15.87 26.90 -17.80
CA LYS A 527 15.94 26.54 -16.38
C LYS A 527 15.19 25.25 -16.04
N SER A 528 14.50 24.65 -17.01
CA SER A 528 13.68 23.45 -16.83
C SER A 528 13.94 22.41 -17.93
N GLU A 529 15.11 22.48 -18.59
CA GLU A 529 15.48 21.54 -19.67
C GLU A 529 15.43 20.10 -19.16
N ILE A 530 14.67 19.28 -19.89
CA ILE A 530 14.47 17.88 -19.55
C ILE A 530 15.56 17.05 -20.21
N VAL A 531 16.06 16.07 -19.46
CA VAL A 531 16.99 15.06 -19.93
C VAL A 531 16.44 13.68 -19.62
N GLY A 532 16.30 12.81 -20.62
CA GLY A 532 15.65 11.53 -20.42
C GLY A 532 15.91 10.49 -21.49
N LYS A 533 15.33 9.31 -21.29
CA LYS A 533 15.43 8.18 -22.21
C LYS A 533 14.09 7.47 -22.34
N SER A 534 13.63 7.28 -23.58
CA SER A 534 12.50 6.41 -23.87
C SER A 534 12.88 4.94 -23.89
N GLY A 535 11.92 4.10 -23.51
CA GLY A 535 11.95 2.65 -23.62
C GLY A 535 10.63 2.14 -24.20
N THR A 536 10.72 1.09 -24.99
CA THR A 536 9.58 0.30 -25.43
C THR A 536 9.90 -1.15 -25.07
N SER A 537 8.97 -1.78 -24.37
CA SER A 537 9.14 -3.13 -23.85
C SER A 537 8.18 -4.08 -24.54
N GLN A 538 8.73 -5.06 -25.27
CA GLN A 538 7.93 -6.01 -26.01
C GLN A 538 7.29 -7.05 -25.08
N VAL A 539 5.99 -7.23 -25.21
CA VAL A 539 5.22 -8.21 -24.42
C VAL A 539 5.20 -9.59 -25.11
N ARG A 540 5.44 -9.63 -26.43
CA ARG A 540 5.39 -10.86 -27.23
C ARG A 540 6.65 -11.06 -28.07
N ASN A 541 6.89 -12.32 -28.42
CA ASN A 541 7.89 -12.67 -29.42
C ASN A 541 7.32 -12.46 -30.82
N ILE A 542 7.97 -11.61 -31.62
CA ILE A 542 7.69 -11.48 -33.05
C ILE A 542 8.26 -12.72 -33.76
N SER A 543 7.40 -13.49 -34.42
CA SER A 543 7.79 -14.71 -35.13
C SER A 543 8.57 -14.41 -36.42
N SER A 544 9.32 -15.38 -36.94
CA SER A 544 10.02 -15.24 -38.22
C SER A 544 9.05 -15.00 -39.38
N VAL A 545 7.89 -15.67 -39.35
CA VAL A 545 6.83 -15.51 -40.36
C VAL A 545 6.26 -14.09 -40.35
N GLU A 546 5.96 -13.57 -39.15
CA GLU A 546 5.47 -12.20 -39.00
C GLU A 546 6.49 -11.16 -39.45
N ARG A 547 7.79 -11.38 -39.23
CA ARG A 547 8.84 -10.49 -39.75
C ARG A 547 8.86 -10.45 -41.27
N THR A 548 8.58 -11.58 -41.93
CA THR A 548 8.52 -11.67 -43.40
C THR A 548 7.28 -10.99 -43.97
N LEU A 549 6.13 -11.13 -43.30
CA LEU A 549 4.86 -10.53 -43.73
C LEU A 549 4.71 -9.04 -43.37
N GLY A 550 5.54 -8.55 -42.45
CA GLY A 550 5.45 -7.21 -41.89
C GLY A 550 4.96 -7.26 -40.45
N VAL A 551 5.78 -6.74 -39.53
CA VAL A 551 5.43 -6.65 -38.11
C VAL A 551 4.23 -5.74 -37.93
N LEU A 552 3.18 -6.26 -37.29
CA LEU A 552 1.96 -5.50 -36.99
C LEU A 552 2.27 -4.30 -36.11
N GLU A 553 1.63 -3.16 -36.39
CA GLU A 553 1.78 -1.98 -35.54
C GLU A 553 1.03 -2.17 -34.22
N ASN A 554 1.50 -1.50 -33.16
CA ASN A 554 0.89 -1.58 -31.83
C ASN A 554 -0.62 -1.26 -31.85
N LYS A 555 -1.06 -0.34 -32.71
CA LYS A 555 -2.49 0.05 -32.83
C LYS A 555 -3.38 -1.10 -33.35
N ASP A 556 -2.80 -2.02 -34.11
CA ASP A 556 -3.49 -3.14 -34.76
C ASP A 556 -3.47 -4.41 -33.90
N LEU A 557 -2.83 -4.36 -32.73
CA LEU A 557 -2.79 -5.46 -31.77
C LEU A 557 -3.87 -5.31 -30.69
N PRO A 558 -4.41 -6.43 -30.16
CA PRO A 558 -5.14 -6.44 -28.90
C PRO A 558 -4.35 -5.75 -27.80
N TRP A 559 -5.03 -5.06 -26.89
CA TRP A 559 -4.40 -4.19 -25.90
C TRP A 559 -3.31 -4.91 -25.11
N GLU A 560 -3.61 -6.08 -24.56
CA GLU A 560 -2.71 -6.92 -23.77
C GLU A 560 -1.48 -7.45 -24.54
N GLN A 561 -1.46 -7.32 -25.86
CA GLN A 561 -0.35 -7.73 -26.71
C GLN A 561 0.53 -6.56 -27.17
N ARG A 562 0.13 -5.32 -26.85
CA ARG A 562 0.89 -4.11 -27.17
C ARG A 562 2.11 -3.99 -26.27
N ASP A 563 3.13 -3.33 -26.77
CA ASP A 563 4.34 -3.04 -26.03
C ASP A 563 4.02 -2.09 -24.86
N HIS A 564 4.78 -2.17 -23.76
CA HIS A 564 4.72 -1.16 -22.72
C HIS A 564 5.55 0.07 -23.14
N ALA A 565 5.02 1.25 -22.84
CA ALA A 565 5.68 2.53 -23.08
C ALA A 565 6.37 3.02 -21.80
N LEU A 566 7.69 3.22 -21.85
CA LEU A 566 8.48 3.67 -20.72
C LEU A 566 9.20 4.98 -21.05
N PHE A 567 9.31 5.86 -20.05
CA PHE A 567 10.18 7.02 -20.11
C PHE A 567 10.72 7.36 -18.73
N VAL A 568 12.02 7.62 -18.66
CA VAL A 568 12.68 8.13 -17.46
C VAL A 568 13.34 9.45 -17.78
N ASN A 569 13.25 10.42 -16.88
CA ASN A 569 13.93 11.69 -17.05
C ASN A 569 14.30 12.35 -15.73
N TYR A 570 15.14 13.36 -15.82
CA TYR A 570 15.35 14.34 -14.78
C TYR A 570 15.35 15.74 -15.38
N ALA A 571 15.17 16.73 -14.52
CA ALA A 571 15.35 18.12 -14.86
C ALA A 571 15.62 18.94 -13.58
N PRO A 572 16.26 20.10 -13.71
CA PRO A 572 16.95 20.63 -14.89
C PRO A 572 18.22 19.83 -15.27
N TYR A 573 18.81 20.12 -16.43
CA TYR A 573 20.05 19.46 -16.89
C TYR A 573 21.26 19.71 -15.97
N ASP A 574 21.52 20.98 -15.64
CA ASP A 574 22.75 21.39 -14.94
C ASP A 574 22.71 21.18 -13.42
N ASP A 575 21.56 21.40 -12.78
CA ASP A 575 21.33 21.15 -11.35
C ASP A 575 20.09 20.27 -11.14
N PRO A 576 20.20 18.94 -11.26
CA PRO A 576 19.04 18.05 -11.23
C PRO A 576 18.26 18.15 -9.92
N GLU A 577 16.96 18.48 -10.03
CA GLU A 577 16.07 18.63 -8.87
C GLU A 577 15.01 17.54 -8.81
N ILE A 578 14.45 17.18 -9.96
CA ILE A 578 13.34 16.24 -10.08
C ILE A 578 13.76 15.09 -10.99
N ALA A 579 13.49 13.86 -10.57
CA ALA A 579 13.59 12.65 -11.38
C ALA A 579 12.21 12.01 -11.51
N VAL A 580 11.86 11.56 -12.71
CA VAL A 580 10.57 10.95 -13.02
C VAL A 580 10.76 9.64 -13.76
N SER A 581 9.96 8.65 -13.40
CA SER A 581 9.77 7.41 -14.17
C SER A 581 8.29 7.28 -14.50
N VAL A 582 7.99 6.98 -15.76
CA VAL A 582 6.64 6.73 -16.27
C VAL A 582 6.64 5.38 -16.98
N VAL A 583 5.69 4.53 -16.64
CA VAL A 583 5.38 3.29 -17.36
C VAL A 583 3.90 3.29 -17.69
N VAL A 584 3.55 3.17 -18.96
CA VAL A 584 2.19 2.95 -19.44
C VAL A 584 2.13 1.53 -20.00
N GLU A 585 1.44 0.66 -19.29
CA GLU A 585 1.24 -0.72 -19.73
C GLU A 585 0.50 -0.70 -21.05
N HIS A 586 1.06 -1.37 -22.05
CA HIS A 586 0.41 -1.55 -23.35
C HIS A 586 0.16 -0.22 -24.10
N GLY A 587 0.84 0.85 -23.69
CA GLY A 587 0.81 2.17 -24.33
C GLY A 587 1.62 2.26 -25.63
N GLY A 588 2.29 1.18 -26.04
CA GLY A 588 3.10 1.13 -27.26
C GLY A 588 4.42 1.89 -27.14
N SER A 589 4.52 3.05 -27.78
CA SER A 589 5.78 3.78 -27.92
C SER A 589 6.08 4.69 -26.72
N GLY A 590 7.24 4.47 -26.09
CA GLY A 590 7.72 5.30 -24.97
C GLY A 590 7.94 6.76 -25.36
N SER A 591 8.35 7.03 -26.61
CA SER A 591 8.59 8.39 -27.09
C SER A 591 7.32 9.19 -27.38
N THR A 592 6.22 8.53 -27.76
CA THR A 592 4.97 9.22 -28.13
C THR A 592 3.97 9.26 -27.00
N VAL A 593 3.99 8.27 -26.09
CA VAL A 593 3.03 8.16 -24.98
C VAL A 593 3.66 8.54 -23.64
N ALA A 594 4.71 7.84 -23.21
CA ALA A 594 5.29 8.05 -21.88
C ALA A 594 6.09 9.37 -21.77
N ALA A 595 6.83 9.76 -22.81
CA ALA A 595 7.63 10.99 -22.81
C ALA A 595 6.83 12.29 -22.60
N PRO A 596 5.71 12.55 -23.31
CA PRO A 596 4.92 13.75 -23.04
C PRO A 596 4.27 13.73 -21.65
N ILE A 597 3.81 12.57 -21.16
CA ILE A 597 3.30 12.43 -19.78
C ILE A 597 4.39 12.85 -18.78
N ALA A 598 5.60 12.31 -18.94
CA ALA A 598 6.73 12.58 -18.07
C ALA A 598 7.16 14.06 -18.13
N ARG A 599 7.17 14.67 -19.33
CA ARG A 599 7.44 16.11 -19.51
C ARG A 599 6.47 16.95 -18.71
N ASP A 600 5.16 16.71 -18.89
CA ASP A 600 4.13 17.51 -18.26
C ASP A 600 4.18 17.39 -16.72
N ILE A 601 4.47 16.19 -16.20
CA ILE A 601 4.62 15.93 -14.75
C ILE A 601 5.90 16.57 -14.19
N THR A 602 7.02 16.47 -14.92
CA THR A 602 8.29 17.06 -14.51
C THR A 602 8.18 18.58 -14.41
N LEU A 603 7.54 19.20 -15.40
CA LEU A 603 7.29 20.65 -15.38
C LEU A 603 6.34 21.03 -14.23
N GLN A 604 5.26 20.28 -14.00
CA GLN A 604 4.38 20.52 -12.86
C GLN A 604 5.15 20.49 -11.52
N ALA A 605 6.09 19.55 -11.37
CA ALA A 605 6.91 19.41 -10.18
C ALA A 605 7.93 20.56 -10.02
N ILE A 606 8.60 20.97 -11.11
CA ILE A 606 9.57 22.08 -11.11
C ILE A 606 8.89 23.42 -10.79
N PHE A 607 7.78 23.71 -11.47
CA PHE A 607 7.04 24.96 -11.28
C PHE A 607 6.17 24.96 -10.02
N LYS A 608 6.08 23.83 -9.31
CA LYS A 608 5.21 23.62 -8.13
C LYS A 608 3.76 24.05 -8.40
N GLY A 609 3.28 23.80 -9.61
CA GLY A 609 2.06 24.38 -10.14
C GLY A 609 2.01 24.28 -11.66
N THR A 610 0.96 24.86 -12.26
CA THR A 610 0.79 24.83 -13.72
C THR A 610 1.94 25.59 -14.40
N PRO A 611 2.74 24.91 -15.25
CA PRO A 611 3.87 25.54 -15.91
C PRO A 611 3.41 26.52 -17.01
N PRO A 612 4.18 27.59 -17.26
CA PRO A 612 3.83 28.56 -18.29
C PRO A 612 3.87 27.92 -19.68
N ILE A 613 2.90 28.27 -20.54
CA ILE A 613 2.84 27.76 -21.93
C ILE A 613 4.11 28.08 -22.74
N THR A 614 4.88 29.10 -22.33
CA THR A 614 6.14 29.48 -22.97
C THR A 614 7.24 28.44 -22.80
N ALA A 615 7.16 27.58 -21.78
CA ALA A 615 8.07 26.46 -21.57
C ALA A 615 7.93 25.36 -22.63
N TYR A 616 6.82 25.33 -23.37
CA TYR A 616 6.54 24.33 -24.39
C TYR A 616 6.88 24.83 -25.80
N PRO A 617 7.22 23.91 -26.74
CA PRO A 617 7.35 24.21 -28.15
C PRO A 617 6.15 25.00 -28.70
N VAL A 618 6.41 25.98 -29.58
CA VAL A 618 5.37 26.88 -30.13
C VAL A 618 4.22 26.08 -30.75
N GLU A 619 4.55 25.03 -31.49
CA GLU A 619 3.62 24.09 -32.13
C GLU A 619 2.68 23.35 -31.14
N ASP A 620 3.11 23.16 -29.90
CA ASP A 620 2.36 22.44 -28.88
C ASP A 620 1.46 23.34 -28.01
N ARG A 621 1.70 24.65 -27.98
CA ARG A 621 1.13 25.56 -26.96
C ARG A 621 -0.39 25.54 -26.89
N ALA A 622 -1.08 25.55 -28.04
CA ALA A 622 -2.54 25.55 -28.07
C ALA A 622 -3.13 24.26 -27.48
N ARG A 623 -2.55 23.11 -27.86
CA ARG A 623 -2.94 21.80 -27.33
C ARG A 623 -2.68 21.71 -25.82
N ILE A 624 -1.51 22.17 -25.38
CA ILE A 624 -1.11 22.15 -23.97
C ILE A 624 -1.97 23.07 -23.11
N TYR A 625 -2.30 24.26 -23.61
CA TYR A 625 -3.21 25.16 -22.90
C TYR A 625 -4.57 24.52 -22.62
N ASN A 626 -5.16 23.89 -23.64
CA ASN A 626 -6.43 23.17 -23.47
C ASN A 626 -6.29 22.00 -22.49
N GLN A 627 -5.22 21.21 -22.61
CA GLN A 627 -4.95 20.10 -21.70
C GLN A 627 -4.79 20.58 -20.25
N GLN A 628 -4.00 21.63 -20.00
CA GLN A 628 -3.81 22.20 -18.66
C GLN A 628 -5.15 22.66 -18.07
N ARG A 629 -5.97 23.35 -18.86
CA ARG A 629 -7.31 23.80 -18.45
C ARG A 629 -8.23 22.63 -18.09
N ASP A 630 -8.20 21.55 -18.86
CA ASP A 630 -9.06 20.40 -18.62
C ASP A 630 -8.58 19.57 -17.43
N LEU A 631 -7.26 19.41 -17.25
CA LEU A 631 -6.68 18.78 -16.06
C LEU A 631 -7.00 19.55 -14.78
N GLN A 632 -6.98 20.89 -14.80
CA GLN A 632 -7.35 21.70 -13.64
C GLN A 632 -8.79 21.46 -13.18
N LYS A 633 -9.71 21.11 -14.08
CA LYS A 633 -11.11 20.77 -13.72
C LYS A 633 -11.22 19.43 -13.02
N LEU A 634 -10.30 18.50 -13.30
CA LEU A 634 -10.26 17.15 -12.71
C LEU A 634 -9.53 17.13 -11.36
N MET A 635 -8.73 18.15 -11.06
CA MET A 635 -8.03 18.24 -9.78
C MET A 635 -8.99 18.61 -8.65
N PRO A 636 -8.85 18.03 -7.44
CA PRO A 636 -9.65 18.41 -6.29
C PRO A 636 -9.40 19.88 -5.94
N LYS A 637 -10.46 20.62 -5.61
CA LYS A 637 -10.36 21.96 -5.03
C LYS A 637 -9.81 21.84 -3.61
N THR A 638 -8.49 21.76 -3.47
CA THR A 638 -7.85 21.72 -2.14
C THR A 638 -8.08 23.06 -1.44
N THR A 639 -8.45 23.01 -0.16
CA THR A 639 -8.88 24.16 0.68
C THR A 639 -7.82 25.25 0.87
N ASN A 640 -6.61 25.08 0.33
CA ASN A 640 -5.50 26.05 0.44
C ASN A 640 -5.18 26.79 -0.87
N SER A 641 -5.88 26.53 -1.99
CA SER A 641 -5.63 27.26 -3.25
C SER A 641 -6.12 28.72 -3.22
N SER A 642 -6.90 29.12 -2.21
CA SER A 642 -7.45 30.47 -2.07
C SER A 642 -6.49 31.51 -1.49
N LYS A 643 -5.23 31.17 -1.15
CA LYS A 643 -4.26 32.12 -0.59
C LYS A 643 -3.13 32.56 -1.54
N VAL A 644 -3.15 32.15 -2.81
CA VAL A 644 -2.12 32.53 -3.80
C VAL A 644 -2.69 33.39 -4.96
N GLN A 645 -3.93 33.85 -4.83
CA GLN A 645 -4.47 34.91 -5.68
C GLN A 645 -4.90 36.10 -4.80
N ALA A 646 -3.91 36.86 -4.35
CA ALA A 646 -4.05 38.25 -3.92
C ALA A 646 -2.76 38.99 -4.29
#